data_AF-A0A660YUH5-F1
#
_entry.id   AF-A0A660YUH5-F1
#
_cell.length_a   1.000
_cell.length_b   1.000
_cell.length_c   1.000
_cell.angle_alpha   90.00
_cell.angle_beta   90.00
_cell.angle_gamma   90.00
#
_symmetry.space_group_name_H-M   'P 1'
#
loop_
_entity.id
_entity.type
_entity.pdbx_description
1 polymer ?
#
loop_
_entity_poly.entity_id
_entity_poly.type
_entity_poly.pdbx_seq_one_letter_code
_entity_poly.pdbx_strand_id
1 'polypeptide(L)'
;MQVVSHLILGLVLSFLFSCSVAAQQTDWEKFLESEKETAESSELLEKLEQLREHPLDVNRANLKMLLTIPGMRPTVARNIVALRRKHKLVNLEEIPQNITLTPDEWRWLRQFLVIRVPPPRTRQFSLKFRSRVFQRLEKARGFQRAYYQGSQVKLYHRLQVVYPPLKGSLVLEKDSGEKNWNDLTVFYLENSFWQDRLRFIFGHYHLGFGQGLVFWTPYAFAKGGEPIFPTKKVELPVEGNRSTSETELLRGAVAYYHSSKFSLLAFYSDSRWDATLTNGKAQTIAKTGLHRTATEMAKRDQLREKLYGGHVTKQFKEKLCIGLSFYQSYFQPELMHSSKPADYFRFWGSRNQVGGMNIDYLFTRGMIFGEIAACHHGGKAGLMGAIFDYHAVQLSTLFRYYGREFQNLHAHGFGESDDTCNEIGHYFGLRYRPSRKSQFWLYFDQFRQPWCTATKPMPSSGYEWLLQWQQKFFRGFSIIVRVREKTKEHTETVTLDQIQRTPQIPFSRRTYRGQWEMRVSPRLRLRGRVEWIVVAPRREGAFDQFVHREKGILLFQDCYWQPISSLTLRARWTLFDTDSYNSRLYQFESDLYGVMSNKALYGKGSRWYTVVRWKWTKLSAISLKYATTYFVNRQTIGSGYEQIDSNTDHWISVQLDAGW
;
A
#
# COMPACT_ATOMS: atom_id res chain seq x y z
N MET A 1 40.58 -1.84 -13.13
CA MET A 1 41.16 -1.18 -11.93
C MET A 1 41.14 0.35 -11.96
N GLN A 2 41.12 1.02 -13.13
CA GLN A 2 41.08 2.51 -13.22
C GLN A 2 39.69 3.14 -13.02
N VAL A 3 38.60 2.37 -13.05
CA VAL A 3 37.24 2.88 -12.75
C VAL A 3 36.98 2.98 -11.24
N VAL A 4 37.72 2.21 -10.43
CA VAL A 4 37.60 2.19 -8.97
C VAL A 4 38.30 3.39 -8.33
N SER A 5 39.37 3.91 -8.93
CA SER A 5 40.10 5.08 -8.43
C SER A 5 39.33 6.40 -8.64
N HIS A 6 38.54 6.54 -9.70
CA HIS A 6 37.70 7.73 -9.93
C HIS A 6 36.44 7.78 -9.04
N LEU A 7 35.93 6.62 -8.62
CA LEU A 7 34.86 6.51 -7.61
C LEU A 7 35.34 6.90 -6.21
N ILE A 8 36.61 6.67 -5.89
CA ILE A 8 37.22 7.03 -4.60
C ILE A 8 37.57 8.54 -4.57
N LEU A 9 37.95 9.14 -5.69
CA LEU A 9 38.26 10.58 -5.77
C LEU A 9 37.01 11.48 -5.64
N GLY A 10 35.85 11.00 -6.10
CA GLY A 10 34.56 11.69 -5.90
C GLY A 10 34.02 11.62 -4.46
N LEU A 11 34.55 10.72 -3.63
CA LEU A 11 34.13 10.48 -2.24
C LEU A 11 34.82 11.41 -1.23
N VAL A 12 35.93 12.06 -1.61
CA VAL A 12 36.77 12.86 -0.71
C VAL A 12 36.45 14.36 -0.76
N LEU A 13 35.79 14.86 -1.81
CA LEU A 13 35.56 16.30 -2.02
C LEU A 13 34.21 16.85 -1.52
N SER A 14 33.39 16.04 -0.85
CA SER A 14 32.07 16.46 -0.31
C SER A 14 32.09 16.94 1.15
N PHE A 15 33.27 17.20 1.72
CA PHE A 15 33.38 17.77 3.07
C PHE A 15 33.15 19.28 3.05
N LEU A 16 32.29 19.73 3.98
CA LEU A 16 31.91 21.12 4.29
C LEU A 16 30.72 21.66 3.47
N PHE A 17 29.52 21.63 4.07
CA PHE A 17 28.67 22.81 4.34
C PHE A 17 27.32 22.35 4.92
N SER A 18 26.99 22.90 6.09
CA SER A 18 25.73 22.64 6.81
C SER A 18 24.68 23.69 6.45
N CYS A 19 23.43 23.29 6.18
CA CYS A 19 22.20 23.73 6.88
C CYS A 19 20.91 23.37 6.10
N SER A 20 19.87 22.98 6.80
CA SER A 20 18.66 22.23 6.41
C SER A 20 17.64 22.88 5.48
N VAL A 21 17.07 22.12 4.50
CA VAL A 21 15.64 22.15 4.07
C VAL A 21 15.21 20.77 3.53
N ALA A 22 14.01 20.29 3.84
CA ALA A 22 13.53 18.90 3.72
C ALA A 22 13.57 18.23 2.32
N ALA A 23 13.92 16.93 2.30
CA ALA A 23 13.73 16.00 1.17
C ALA A 23 12.72 14.93 1.62
N GLN A 24 11.59 14.82 0.93
CA GLN A 24 10.30 14.44 1.54
C GLN A 24 9.64 13.16 0.98
N GLN A 25 10.33 12.38 0.14
CA GLN A 25 9.73 11.20 -0.52
C GLN A 25 10.35 9.85 -0.07
N THR A 26 11.53 9.86 0.55
CA THR A 26 12.24 8.66 1.05
C THR A 26 11.57 8.01 2.25
N ASP A 27 10.87 8.79 3.07
CA ASP A 27 10.36 8.28 4.35
C ASP A 27 9.17 7.32 4.15
N TRP A 28 8.47 7.41 3.02
CA TRP A 28 7.33 6.55 2.70
C TRP A 28 7.72 5.12 2.39
N GLU A 29 8.86 4.91 1.72
CA GLU A 29 9.32 3.57 1.29
C GLU A 29 9.33 2.61 2.48
N LYS A 30 9.71 3.08 3.67
CA LYS A 30 9.73 2.24 4.87
C LYS A 30 8.35 1.68 5.27
N PHE A 31 7.28 2.44 5.05
CA PHE A 31 5.91 2.03 5.38
C PHE A 31 5.25 1.30 4.21
N LEU A 32 5.68 1.56 2.97
CA LEU A 32 5.06 1.05 1.75
C LEU A 32 5.82 -0.14 1.14
N GLU A 33 7.01 -0.47 1.64
CA GLU A 33 7.78 -1.63 1.20
C GLU A 33 7.08 -2.94 1.59
N SER A 34 6.19 -3.41 0.72
CA SER A 34 5.64 -4.77 0.69
C SER A 34 6.17 -5.52 -0.54
N GLU A 35 6.11 -6.87 -0.53
CA GLU A 35 6.52 -7.70 -1.69
C GLU A 35 5.46 -7.79 -2.79
N LYS A 36 4.31 -7.16 -2.59
CA LYS A 36 3.21 -7.21 -3.54
C LYS A 36 3.37 -6.07 -4.55
N GLU A 37 3.44 -6.43 -5.83
CA GLU A 37 3.17 -5.50 -6.93
C GLU A 37 1.67 -5.26 -6.96
N THR A 38 1.18 -4.22 -6.28
CA THR A 38 -0.26 -3.94 -6.27
C THR A 38 -0.57 -2.46 -6.39
N ALA A 39 -1.70 -2.16 -7.06
CA ALA A 39 -2.38 -0.87 -7.08
C ALA A 39 -2.56 -0.27 -5.67
N GLU A 40 -2.55 -1.13 -4.65
CA GLU A 40 -2.62 -0.78 -3.23
C GLU A 40 -1.57 0.20 -2.75
N SER A 41 -0.37 0.15 -3.32
CA SER A 41 0.71 1.05 -2.93
C SER A 41 0.44 2.49 -3.38
N SER A 42 -0.20 2.68 -4.56
CA SER A 42 -0.56 4.00 -5.08
C SER A 42 -1.64 4.67 -4.23
N GLU A 43 -2.62 3.90 -3.76
CA GLU A 43 -3.69 4.37 -2.88
C GLU A 43 -3.19 4.80 -1.51
N LEU A 44 -2.29 4.01 -0.92
CA LEU A 44 -1.63 4.40 0.32
C LEU A 44 -0.82 5.69 0.14
N LEU A 45 -0.10 5.84 -0.97
CA LEU A 45 0.62 7.07 -1.29
C LEU A 45 -0.33 8.26 -1.43
N GLU A 46 -1.48 8.07 -2.08
CA GLU A 46 -2.50 9.11 -2.22
C GLU A 46 -3.06 9.55 -0.86
N LYS A 47 -3.39 8.60 0.04
CA LYS A 47 -3.79 8.91 1.42
C LYS A 47 -2.74 9.73 2.17
N LEU A 48 -1.47 9.40 1.96
CA LEU A 48 -0.34 10.09 2.57
C LEU A 48 -0.13 11.50 2.04
N GLU A 49 -0.29 11.70 0.72
CA GLU A 49 -0.31 13.02 0.10
C GLU A 49 -1.48 13.86 0.65
N GLN A 50 -2.65 13.26 0.79
CA GLN A 50 -3.82 13.93 1.34
C GLN A 50 -3.61 14.40 2.79
N LEU A 51 -3.05 13.56 3.66
CA LEU A 51 -2.73 13.96 5.04
C LEU A 51 -1.74 15.14 5.09
N ARG A 52 -0.90 15.31 4.06
CA ARG A 52 0.03 16.45 3.96
C ARG A 52 -0.59 17.70 3.36
N GLU A 53 -1.46 17.54 2.37
CA GLU A 53 -2.18 18.67 1.76
C GLU A 53 -3.26 19.22 2.69
N HIS A 54 -3.83 18.36 3.54
CA HIS A 54 -4.83 18.70 4.54
C HIS A 54 -4.40 18.21 5.93
N PRO A 55 -3.36 18.81 6.53
CA PRO A 55 -2.86 18.41 7.85
C PRO A 55 -3.94 18.55 8.92
N LEU A 56 -3.84 17.67 9.92
CA LEU A 56 -4.76 17.58 11.05
C LEU A 56 -4.52 18.72 12.04
N ASP A 57 -5.60 19.39 12.43
CA ASP A 57 -5.54 20.39 13.50
C ASP A 57 -5.38 19.70 14.85
N VAL A 58 -4.22 19.88 15.50
CA VAL A 58 -3.90 19.24 16.79
C VAL A 58 -4.88 19.61 17.90
N ASN A 59 -5.55 20.75 17.81
CA ASN A 59 -6.54 21.18 18.82
C ASN A 59 -7.94 20.61 18.56
N ARG A 60 -8.21 20.04 17.38
CA ARG A 60 -9.53 19.51 17.00
C ARG A 60 -9.54 18.01 16.72
N ALA A 61 -8.45 17.45 16.19
CA ALA A 61 -8.38 16.06 15.75
C ALA A 61 -8.62 15.09 16.91
N ASN A 62 -9.59 14.17 16.83
CA ASN A 62 -9.79 13.18 17.89
C ASN A 62 -8.63 12.14 17.92
N LEU A 63 -8.62 11.27 18.93
CA LEU A 63 -7.58 10.24 19.07
C LEU A 63 -7.47 9.35 17.83
N LYS A 64 -8.60 8.91 17.26
CA LYS A 64 -8.62 8.06 16.06
C LYS A 64 -7.97 8.77 14.86
N MET A 65 -8.28 10.04 14.64
CA MET A 65 -7.68 10.88 13.60
C MET A 65 -6.16 11.00 13.77
N LEU A 66 -5.66 11.20 15.00
CA LEU A 66 -4.21 11.26 15.21
C LEU A 66 -3.52 9.92 14.88
N LEU A 67 -4.17 8.80 15.20
CA LEU A 67 -3.67 7.45 14.91
C LEU A 67 -3.62 7.13 13.41
N THR A 68 -4.33 7.87 12.54
CA THR A 68 -4.25 7.65 11.09
C THR A 68 -2.91 8.08 10.50
N ILE A 69 -2.14 8.92 11.21
CA ILE A 69 -0.81 9.34 10.79
C ILE A 69 0.15 8.13 10.89
N PRO A 70 0.79 7.70 9.79
CA PRO A 70 1.64 6.52 9.85
C PRO A 70 2.78 6.65 10.85
N GLY A 71 3.04 5.57 11.59
CA GLY A 71 4.04 5.56 12.65
C GLY A 71 3.68 6.35 13.93
N MET A 72 2.49 6.96 14.01
CA MET A 72 1.99 7.56 15.25
C MET A 72 1.87 6.49 16.34
N ARG A 73 2.49 6.75 17.50
CA ARG A 73 2.39 5.85 18.66
C ARG A 73 1.09 6.11 19.42
N PRO A 74 0.36 5.07 19.90
CA PRO A 74 -0.84 5.27 20.70
C PRO A 74 -0.63 6.13 21.94
N THR A 75 0.52 5.95 22.60
CA THR A 75 0.91 6.77 23.75
C THR A 75 1.14 8.24 23.40
N VAL A 76 1.75 8.52 22.25
CA VAL A 76 1.98 9.90 21.76
C VAL A 76 0.64 10.56 21.42
N ALA A 77 -0.21 9.90 20.64
CA ALA A 77 -1.53 10.43 20.27
C ALA A 77 -2.37 10.76 21.51
N ARG A 78 -2.36 9.87 22.52
CA ARG A 78 -3.01 10.13 23.81
C ARG A 78 -2.44 11.34 24.53
N ASN A 79 -1.11 11.43 24.61
CA ASN A 79 -0.45 12.50 25.34
C ASN A 79 -0.71 13.86 24.66
N ILE A 80 -0.84 13.92 23.33
CA ILE A 80 -1.28 15.13 22.59
C ILE A 80 -2.70 15.52 23.01
N VAL A 81 -3.64 14.55 23.05
CA VAL A 81 -5.04 14.81 23.48
C VAL A 81 -5.11 15.24 24.94
N ALA A 82 -4.28 14.65 25.81
CA ALA A 82 -4.21 15.02 27.22
C ALA A 82 -3.59 16.42 27.42
N LEU A 83 -2.55 16.76 26.65
CA LEU A 83 -1.88 18.06 26.71
C LEU A 83 -2.84 19.19 26.31
N ARG A 84 -3.53 19.05 25.15
CA ARG A 84 -4.43 20.10 24.66
C ARG A 84 -5.68 20.34 25.54
N ARG A 85 -5.99 19.40 26.44
CA ARG A 85 -7.09 19.54 27.42
C ARG A 85 -6.68 20.40 28.61
N LYS A 86 -5.40 20.41 28.96
CA LYS A 86 -4.87 21.29 30.01
C LYS A 86 -4.88 22.74 29.53
N HIS A 87 -4.43 22.95 28.29
CA HIS A 87 -4.46 24.26 27.64
C HIS A 87 -4.47 24.09 26.13
N LYS A 88 -4.98 25.08 25.41
CA LYS A 88 -4.98 25.07 23.94
C LYS A 88 -3.54 25.25 23.43
N LEU A 89 -3.11 24.38 22.53
CA LEU A 89 -1.77 24.47 21.92
C LEU A 89 -1.72 25.69 21.00
N VAL A 90 -0.71 26.54 21.19
CA VAL A 90 -0.47 27.73 20.36
C VAL A 90 0.73 27.54 19.44
N ASN A 91 1.67 26.66 19.82
CA ASN A 91 2.82 26.29 19.01
C ASN A 91 2.96 24.76 18.92
N LEU A 92 3.24 24.25 17.72
CA LEU A 92 3.48 22.83 17.50
C LEU A 92 4.70 22.32 18.26
N GLU A 93 5.70 23.17 18.51
CA GLU A 93 6.91 22.79 19.26
C GLU A 93 6.63 22.50 20.75
N GLU A 94 5.43 22.83 21.27
CA GLU A 94 5.00 22.38 22.60
C GLU A 94 4.89 20.84 22.68
N ILE A 95 4.65 20.17 21.55
CA ILE A 95 4.53 18.70 21.48
C ILE A 95 5.86 18.03 21.84
N PRO A 96 6.98 18.24 21.09
CA PRO A 96 8.26 17.63 21.46
C PRO A 96 8.83 18.12 22.79
N GLN A 97 8.40 19.28 23.31
CA GLN A 97 8.79 19.78 24.64
C GLN A 97 8.12 19.00 25.78
N ASN A 98 6.85 18.61 25.62
CA ASN A 98 6.06 17.95 26.66
C ASN A 98 5.94 16.43 26.47
N ILE A 99 6.25 15.93 25.28
CA ILE A 99 6.06 14.52 24.89
C ILE A 99 7.37 13.98 24.33
N THR A 100 7.82 12.85 24.90
CA THR A 100 9.06 12.19 24.48
C THR A 100 8.98 11.70 23.04
N LEU A 101 9.62 12.43 22.12
CA LEU A 101 9.75 12.11 20.70
C LEU A 101 11.22 12.16 20.27
N THR A 102 11.62 11.32 19.32
CA THR A 102 12.92 11.50 18.67
C THR A 102 12.86 12.64 17.64
N PRO A 103 13.99 13.28 17.30
CA PRO A 103 14.00 14.33 16.28
C PRO A 103 13.45 13.88 14.91
N ASP A 104 13.60 12.61 14.55
CA ASP A 104 13.04 12.09 13.30
C ASP A 104 11.56 11.77 13.41
N GLU A 105 11.11 11.22 14.55
CA GLU A 105 9.68 11.06 14.82
C GLU A 105 8.97 12.41 14.75
N TRP A 106 9.53 13.46 15.36
CA TRP A 106 8.94 14.79 15.28
C TRP A 106 8.97 15.36 13.86
N ARG A 107 10.11 15.27 13.16
CA ARG A 107 10.22 15.71 11.76
C ARG A 107 9.19 15.03 10.86
N TRP A 108 8.92 13.75 11.12
CA TRP A 108 7.89 12.99 10.44
C TRP A 108 6.48 13.49 10.78
N LEU A 109 6.11 13.47 12.07
CA LEU A 109 4.75 13.83 12.52
C LEU A 109 4.38 15.27 12.20
N ARG A 110 5.32 16.21 12.30
CA ARG A 110 5.12 17.65 12.01
C ARG A 110 4.60 17.91 10.59
N GLN A 111 4.81 16.99 9.64
CA GLN A 111 4.31 17.14 8.27
C GLN A 111 2.79 16.98 8.13
N PHE A 112 2.15 16.40 9.15
CA PHE A 112 0.73 16.06 9.15
C PHE A 112 -0.07 16.83 10.20
N LEU A 113 0.58 17.71 10.94
CA LEU A 113 0.01 18.43 12.07
C LEU A 113 0.07 19.93 11.81
N VAL A 114 -1.02 20.63 12.17
CA VAL A 114 -1.12 22.08 12.09
C VAL A 114 -1.86 22.60 13.33
N ILE A 115 -1.61 23.86 13.71
CA ILE A 115 -2.47 24.60 14.62
C ILE A 115 -3.23 25.59 13.75
N ARG A 116 -4.54 25.38 13.58
CA ARG A 116 -5.37 26.36 12.87
C ARG A 116 -5.81 27.41 13.88
N VAL A 117 -5.28 28.61 13.74
CA VAL A 117 -5.99 29.80 14.24
C VAL A 117 -7.27 29.87 13.42
N PRO A 118 -8.48 29.98 14.01
CA PRO A 118 -9.70 30.09 13.21
C PRO A 118 -9.51 31.22 12.21
N PRO A 119 -9.42 30.92 10.90
CA PRO A 119 -9.27 32.00 9.93
C PRO A 119 -10.56 32.83 9.97
N PRO A 120 -10.52 34.10 9.53
CA PRO A 120 -11.74 34.74 9.06
C PRO A 120 -12.44 33.79 8.06
N ARG A 121 -13.78 33.82 8.00
CA ARG A 121 -14.61 32.96 7.15
C ARG A 121 -14.39 33.21 5.63
N THR A 122 -13.16 33.28 5.15
CA THR A 122 -12.89 33.28 3.73
C THR A 122 -13.12 31.85 3.24
N ARG A 123 -14.26 31.65 2.56
CA ARG A 123 -14.51 30.46 1.73
C ARG A 123 -13.45 30.45 0.63
N GLN A 124 -12.29 29.88 0.91
CA GLN A 124 -11.25 29.73 -0.09
C GLN A 124 -11.69 28.63 -1.03
N PHE A 125 -12.13 29.07 -2.21
CA PHE A 125 -12.26 28.21 -3.36
C PHE A 125 -10.87 27.70 -3.73
N SER A 126 -10.76 26.40 -4.00
CA SER A 126 -9.56 25.81 -4.58
C SER A 126 -9.96 24.86 -5.70
N LEU A 127 -9.36 25.07 -6.86
CA LEU A 127 -9.48 24.20 -8.01
C LEU A 127 -8.11 23.58 -8.28
N LYS A 128 -8.04 22.26 -8.41
CA LYS A 128 -6.82 21.57 -8.82
C LYS A 128 -7.10 20.69 -10.01
N PHE A 129 -6.27 20.81 -11.03
CA PHE A 129 -6.30 19.97 -12.22
C PHE A 129 -4.98 19.22 -12.34
N ARG A 130 -5.05 17.92 -12.57
CA ARG A 130 -3.92 17.06 -12.87
C ARG A 130 -4.19 16.32 -14.17
N SER A 131 -3.24 16.37 -15.10
CA SER A 131 -3.25 15.57 -16.31
C SER A 131 -1.97 14.76 -16.39
N ARG A 132 -2.06 13.50 -16.80
CA ARG A 132 -0.91 12.63 -17.04
C ARG A 132 -1.08 11.87 -18.35
N VAL A 133 0.05 11.69 -19.02
CA VAL A 133 0.18 10.89 -20.23
C VAL A 133 1.32 9.91 -20.00
N PHE A 134 1.05 8.62 -20.19
CA PHE A 134 2.06 7.57 -20.11
C PHE A 134 2.13 6.84 -21.45
N GLN A 135 3.34 6.58 -21.91
CA GLN A 135 3.56 5.85 -23.14
C GLN A 135 4.78 4.95 -23.03
N ARG A 136 4.56 3.66 -23.33
CA ARG A 136 5.60 2.71 -23.67
C ARG A 136 5.96 2.92 -25.15
N LEU A 137 7.24 3.02 -25.49
CA LEU A 137 7.65 3.35 -26.86
C LEU A 137 7.58 2.13 -27.79
N GLU A 138 7.97 0.95 -27.29
CA GLU A 138 7.88 -0.29 -28.03
C GLU A 138 6.42 -0.77 -28.14
N LYS A 139 5.98 -1.11 -29.34
CA LYS A 139 4.64 -1.68 -29.56
C LYS A 139 4.60 -3.12 -29.10
N ALA A 140 3.77 -3.41 -28.10
CA ALA A 140 3.48 -4.77 -27.67
C ALA A 140 2.74 -5.56 -28.77
N ARG A 141 2.89 -6.89 -28.75
CA ARG A 141 2.29 -7.83 -29.71
C ARG A 141 0.78 -7.64 -29.85
N GLY A 142 0.08 -7.28 -28.77
CA GLY A 142 -1.35 -6.97 -28.79
C GLY A 142 -1.71 -5.81 -29.72
N PHE A 143 -0.86 -4.79 -29.83
CA PHE A 143 -1.02 -3.70 -30.80
C PHE A 143 -0.62 -4.11 -32.21
N GLN A 144 0.50 -4.84 -32.34
CA GLN A 144 1.01 -5.27 -33.65
C GLN A 144 0.02 -6.20 -34.38
N ARG A 145 -0.65 -7.07 -33.63
CA ARG A 145 -1.65 -8.02 -34.15
C ARG A 145 -3.09 -7.50 -34.06
N ALA A 146 -3.29 -6.23 -33.72
CA ALA A 146 -4.60 -5.59 -33.58
C ALA A 146 -5.58 -6.31 -32.63
N TYR A 147 -5.07 -6.98 -31.58
CA TYR A 147 -5.90 -7.51 -30.50
C TYR A 147 -6.39 -6.41 -29.56
N TYR A 148 -5.58 -5.37 -29.35
CA TYR A 148 -5.98 -4.18 -28.60
C TYR A 148 -6.72 -3.21 -29.50
N GLN A 149 -7.93 -2.84 -29.09
CA GLN A 149 -8.83 -2.01 -29.90
C GLN A 149 -8.47 -0.52 -29.87
N GLY A 150 -7.75 -0.08 -28.84
CA GLY A 150 -7.41 1.32 -28.60
C GLY A 150 -5.94 1.67 -28.78
N SER A 151 -5.59 2.91 -28.42
CA SER A 151 -4.21 3.41 -28.52
C SER A 151 -3.34 3.00 -27.33
N GLN A 152 -2.03 2.94 -27.55
CA GLN A 152 -1.00 2.61 -26.54
C GLN A 152 -0.83 3.67 -25.44
N VAL A 153 -1.35 4.87 -25.66
CA VAL A 153 -1.24 5.98 -24.72
C VAL A 153 -2.19 5.76 -23.56
N LYS A 154 -1.68 5.69 -22.33
CA LYS A 154 -2.49 5.74 -21.11
C LYS A 154 -2.71 7.18 -20.69
N LEU A 155 -3.94 7.54 -20.39
CA LEU A 155 -4.36 8.89 -20.02
C LEU A 155 -4.96 8.89 -18.63
N TYR A 156 -4.65 9.92 -17.85
CA TYR A 156 -5.24 10.15 -16.54
C TYR A 156 -5.53 11.63 -16.36
N HIS A 157 -6.75 11.95 -15.97
CA HIS A 157 -7.18 13.30 -15.66
C HIS A 157 -7.88 13.32 -14.31
N ARG A 158 -7.54 14.31 -13.48
CA ARG A 158 -8.21 14.55 -12.20
C ARG A 158 -8.51 16.01 -12.01
N LEU A 159 -9.77 16.30 -11.69
CA LEU A 159 -10.25 17.60 -11.28
C LEU A 159 -10.72 17.53 -9.82
N GLN A 160 -10.21 18.41 -8.97
CA GLN A 160 -10.62 18.52 -7.57
C GLN A 160 -11.12 19.93 -7.30
N VAL A 161 -12.27 20.01 -6.65
CA VAL A 161 -12.91 21.28 -6.25
C VAL A 161 -13.12 21.27 -4.76
N VAL A 162 -12.67 22.32 -4.08
CA VAL A 162 -12.94 22.56 -2.67
C VAL A 162 -13.57 23.94 -2.54
N TYR A 163 -14.83 23.97 -2.10
CA TYR A 163 -15.57 25.19 -1.80
C TYR A 163 -16.35 24.97 -0.50
N PRO A 164 -15.74 25.18 0.67
CA PRO A 164 -16.31 24.77 1.95
C PRO A 164 -17.75 25.27 2.14
N PRO A 165 -18.71 24.39 2.52
CA PRO A 165 -18.51 23.02 3.01
C PRO A 165 -18.44 21.92 1.93
N LEU A 166 -18.56 22.27 0.66
CA LEU A 166 -18.58 21.34 -0.47
C LEU A 166 -17.16 20.95 -0.91
N LYS A 167 -17.00 19.67 -1.25
CA LYS A 167 -15.80 19.14 -1.89
C LYS A 167 -16.23 18.17 -2.98
N GLY A 168 -15.45 18.08 -4.05
CA GLY A 168 -15.68 17.11 -5.10
C GLY A 168 -14.41 16.73 -5.82
N SER A 169 -14.44 15.56 -6.45
CA SER A 169 -13.39 15.11 -7.35
C SER A 169 -14.03 14.40 -8.54
N LEU A 170 -13.40 14.53 -9.69
CA LEU A 170 -13.66 13.76 -10.91
C LEU A 170 -12.32 13.21 -11.39
N VAL A 171 -12.27 11.92 -11.67
CA VAL A 171 -11.13 11.19 -12.18
C VAL A 171 -11.57 10.44 -13.43
N LEU A 172 -10.80 10.59 -14.50
CA LEU A 172 -11.00 9.89 -15.76
C LEU A 172 -9.70 9.17 -16.08
N GLU A 173 -9.79 7.89 -16.39
CA GLU A 173 -8.65 7.08 -16.84
C GLU A 173 -8.99 6.32 -18.12
N LYS A 174 -7.98 6.20 -18.96
CA LYS A 174 -7.93 5.27 -20.10
C LYS A 174 -6.66 4.47 -19.97
N ASP A 175 -6.76 3.15 -19.87
CA ASP A 175 -5.61 2.28 -19.91
C ASP A 175 -5.09 2.04 -21.34
N SER A 176 -3.84 1.58 -21.43
CA SER A 176 -3.19 1.28 -22.70
C SER A 176 -3.95 0.17 -23.43
N GLY A 177 -4.40 0.44 -24.66
CA GLY A 177 -5.14 -0.51 -25.48
C GLY A 177 -6.67 -0.43 -25.38
N GLU A 178 -7.21 0.39 -24.49
CA GLU A 178 -8.65 0.59 -24.36
C GLU A 178 -9.18 1.60 -25.38
N LYS A 179 -10.41 1.39 -25.85
CA LYS A 179 -11.00 2.23 -26.91
C LYS A 179 -11.43 3.61 -26.40
N ASN A 180 -12.05 3.65 -25.22
CA ASN A 180 -12.65 4.86 -24.67
C ASN A 180 -11.61 5.68 -23.89
N TRP A 181 -11.67 7.01 -24.03
CA TRP A 181 -10.77 7.93 -23.30
C TRP A 181 -11.13 8.11 -21.82
N ASN A 182 -12.32 7.65 -21.44
CA ASN A 182 -12.91 7.70 -20.10
C ASN A 182 -13.42 6.31 -19.69
N ASP A 183 -12.67 5.26 -20.02
CA ASP A 183 -13.07 3.88 -19.71
C ASP A 183 -13.46 3.72 -18.25
N LEU A 184 -12.64 4.32 -17.38
CA LEU A 184 -12.93 4.56 -15.98
C LEU A 184 -13.37 6.01 -15.73
N THR A 185 -14.50 6.18 -15.06
CA THR A 185 -14.98 7.47 -14.55
C THR A 185 -15.33 7.37 -13.08
N VAL A 186 -14.51 7.97 -12.23
CA VAL A 186 -14.72 8.01 -10.78
C VAL A 186 -15.01 9.44 -10.37
N PHE A 187 -16.08 9.64 -9.60
CA PHE A 187 -16.42 10.95 -9.07
C PHE A 187 -16.99 10.85 -7.68
N TYR A 188 -16.85 11.91 -6.89
CA TYR A 188 -17.63 12.07 -5.66
C TYR A 188 -17.95 13.54 -5.38
N LEU A 189 -19.01 13.74 -4.60
CA LEU A 189 -19.39 15.00 -3.99
C LEU A 189 -19.57 14.77 -2.49
N GLU A 190 -18.96 15.64 -1.69
CA GLU A 190 -19.06 15.64 -0.24
C GLU A 190 -19.62 16.97 0.23
N ASN A 191 -20.54 16.91 1.18
CA ASN A 191 -21.05 18.08 1.89
C ASN A 191 -20.97 17.86 3.41
N SER A 192 -20.40 18.84 4.10
CA SER A 192 -20.24 18.86 5.55
C SER A 192 -21.22 19.82 6.22
N PHE A 193 -21.87 19.36 7.29
CA PHE A 193 -22.78 20.13 8.12
C PHE A 193 -22.29 20.18 9.57
N TRP A 194 -22.78 21.17 10.33
CA TRP A 194 -22.53 21.32 11.77
C TRP A 194 -21.06 21.19 12.19
N GLN A 195 -20.17 21.91 11.51
CA GLN A 195 -18.71 21.85 11.75
C GLN A 195 -18.14 20.43 11.54
N ASP A 196 -18.47 19.81 10.40
CA ASP A 196 -18.04 18.46 9.99
C ASP A 196 -18.58 17.31 10.86
N ARG A 197 -19.55 17.56 11.74
CA ARG A 197 -20.19 16.49 12.55
C ARG A 197 -21.07 15.57 11.72
N LEU A 198 -21.71 16.10 10.69
CA LEU A 198 -22.51 15.31 9.75
C LEU A 198 -21.94 15.51 8.35
N ARG A 199 -21.60 14.42 7.69
CA ARG A 199 -21.03 14.41 6.34
C ARG A 199 -21.87 13.50 5.46
N PHE A 200 -22.22 14.00 4.29
CA PHE A 200 -22.81 13.21 3.22
C PHE A 200 -21.82 13.11 2.07
N ILE A 201 -21.63 11.89 1.57
CA ILE A 201 -20.77 11.61 0.43
C ILE A 201 -21.62 10.89 -0.60
N PHE A 202 -21.61 11.36 -1.83
CA PHE A 202 -22.31 10.79 -2.97
C PHE A 202 -21.34 10.51 -4.10
N GLY A 203 -21.54 9.41 -4.82
CA GLY A 203 -20.66 8.96 -5.91
C GLY A 203 -19.82 7.77 -5.45
N HIS A 204 -18.53 7.79 -5.77
CA HIS A 204 -17.60 6.70 -5.53
C HIS A 204 -16.85 6.89 -4.23
N TYR A 205 -16.72 5.83 -3.44
CA TYR A 205 -16.12 5.92 -2.11
C TYR A 205 -15.53 4.59 -1.66
N HIS A 206 -14.77 4.66 -0.58
CA HIS A 206 -14.21 3.50 0.11
C HIS A 206 -14.61 3.50 1.58
N LEU A 207 -14.70 2.30 2.15
CA LEU A 207 -15.06 2.09 3.55
C LEU A 207 -14.02 1.20 4.24
N GLY A 208 -13.85 1.40 5.54
CA GLY A 208 -13.03 0.53 6.37
C GLY A 208 -13.40 0.67 7.84
N PHE A 209 -13.76 -0.46 8.47
CA PHE A 209 -14.20 -0.54 9.87
C PHE A 209 -13.39 -1.55 10.67
N GLY A 210 -13.25 -1.30 11.97
CA GLY A 210 -12.62 -2.24 12.88
C GLY A 210 -11.17 -2.55 12.52
N GLN A 211 -10.87 -3.85 12.42
CA GLN A 211 -9.59 -4.42 11.99
C GLN A 211 -9.66 -5.02 10.57
N GLY A 212 -10.77 -4.78 9.87
CA GLY A 212 -11.01 -5.16 8.50
C GLY A 212 -11.58 -6.57 8.29
N LEU A 213 -12.16 -7.19 9.34
CA LEU A 213 -12.85 -8.47 9.19
C LEU A 213 -14.25 -8.32 8.60
N VAL A 214 -14.96 -7.24 8.92
CA VAL A 214 -16.28 -6.97 8.32
C VAL A 214 -16.15 -6.21 7.01
N PHE A 215 -15.44 -5.09 6.99
CA PHE A 215 -15.30 -4.29 5.77
C PHE A 215 -14.00 -3.51 5.79
N TRP A 216 -13.21 -3.61 4.71
CA TRP A 216 -12.01 -2.81 4.53
C TRP A 216 -11.66 -2.70 3.06
N THR A 217 -10.79 -1.76 2.71
CA THR A 217 -10.21 -1.70 1.36
C THR A 217 -8.96 -2.56 1.28
N PRO A 218 -8.57 -3.08 0.11
CA PRO A 218 -7.26 -3.72 -0.07
C PRO A 218 -6.08 -2.77 0.24
N TYR A 219 -6.34 -1.46 0.29
CA TYR A 219 -5.35 -0.39 0.48
C TYR A 219 -4.98 -0.14 1.95
N ALA A 220 -4.43 -1.16 2.62
CA ALA A 220 -3.96 -1.10 4.00
C ALA A 220 -2.44 -1.29 4.08
N PHE A 221 -1.81 -0.68 5.10
CA PHE A 221 -0.42 -1.00 5.41
C PHE A 221 -0.29 -2.48 5.79
N ALA A 222 0.59 -3.19 5.09
CA ALA A 222 0.83 -4.62 5.25
C ALA A 222 2.18 -4.90 5.94
N LYS A 223 2.52 -6.19 6.07
CA LYS A 223 3.83 -6.63 6.56
C LYS A 223 4.95 -6.06 5.67
N GLY A 224 5.90 -5.36 6.28
CA GLY A 224 6.98 -4.64 5.60
C GLY A 224 8.10 -4.22 6.56
N GLY A 225 8.87 -3.19 6.20
CA GLY A 225 10.01 -2.73 6.99
C GLY A 225 9.67 -2.10 8.36
N GLU A 226 8.42 -1.67 8.58
CA GLU A 226 7.92 -1.20 9.87
C GLU A 226 7.05 -2.27 10.55
N PRO A 227 7.47 -2.84 11.70
CA PRO A 227 6.84 -4.02 12.29
C PRO A 227 5.71 -3.73 13.27
N ILE A 228 5.53 -2.47 13.72
CA ILE A 228 4.55 -2.11 14.76
C ILE A 228 3.27 -1.52 14.15
N PHE A 229 3.41 -0.53 13.27
CA PHE A 229 2.26 0.21 12.72
C PHE A 229 1.21 -0.64 11.97
N PRO A 230 1.58 -1.62 11.11
CA PRO A 230 0.59 -2.34 10.30
C PRO A 230 -0.28 -3.32 11.09
N THR A 231 0.07 -3.66 12.33
CA THR A 231 -0.69 -4.64 13.13
C THR A 231 -2.04 -4.11 13.58
N LYS A 232 -2.16 -2.80 13.79
CA LYS A 232 -3.41 -2.12 14.16
C LYS A 232 -3.94 -1.36 12.95
N LYS A 233 -5.04 -1.84 12.35
CA LYS A 233 -5.76 -1.03 11.36
C LYS A 233 -6.47 0.12 12.07
N VAL A 234 -6.31 1.33 11.54
CA VAL A 234 -6.94 2.53 12.07
C VAL A 234 -8.05 2.95 11.12
N GLU A 235 -9.27 2.94 11.63
CA GLU A 235 -10.47 3.41 10.91
C GLU A 235 -10.21 4.81 10.37
N LEU A 236 -10.22 4.95 9.05
CA LEU A 236 -10.10 6.26 8.42
C LEU A 236 -11.47 6.95 8.44
N PRO A 237 -11.52 8.29 8.52
CA PRO A 237 -12.73 9.02 8.21
C PRO A 237 -13.23 8.60 6.82
N VAL A 238 -14.56 8.46 6.65
CA VAL A 238 -15.14 8.17 5.34
C VAL A 238 -14.77 9.30 4.39
N GLU A 239 -14.26 8.96 3.22
CA GLU A 239 -13.90 9.91 2.17
C GLU A 239 -14.28 9.34 0.81
N GLY A 240 -14.61 10.22 -0.13
CA GLY A 240 -14.84 9.83 -1.51
C GLY A 240 -13.53 9.42 -2.20
N ASN A 241 -13.63 8.53 -3.18
CA ASN A 241 -12.48 8.01 -3.91
C ASN A 241 -11.86 9.13 -4.79
N ARG A 242 -10.52 9.16 -4.87
CA ARG A 242 -9.74 10.10 -5.69
C ARG A 242 -8.70 9.42 -6.60
N SER A 243 -8.67 8.10 -6.56
CA SER A 243 -7.75 7.22 -7.24
C SER A 243 -8.37 6.66 -8.52
N THR A 244 -7.62 5.80 -9.20
CA THR A 244 -8.09 5.03 -10.35
C THR A 244 -8.29 3.56 -10.03
N SER A 245 -8.20 3.16 -8.77
CA SER A 245 -8.26 1.74 -8.44
C SER A 245 -9.71 1.26 -8.48
N GLU A 246 -10.04 0.49 -9.52
CA GLU A 246 -11.38 -0.05 -9.75
C GLU A 246 -11.74 -1.17 -8.76
N THR A 247 -10.72 -1.83 -8.20
CA THR A 247 -10.89 -2.95 -7.28
C THR A 247 -11.68 -2.53 -6.04
N GLU A 248 -12.82 -3.19 -5.82
CA GLU A 248 -13.70 -3.00 -4.66
C GLU A 248 -14.14 -1.53 -4.46
N LEU A 249 -14.28 -0.81 -5.57
CA LEU A 249 -14.81 0.55 -5.58
C LEU A 249 -16.34 0.53 -5.39
N LEU A 250 -16.81 1.23 -4.36
CA LEU A 250 -18.24 1.36 -4.09
C LEU A 250 -18.80 2.61 -4.78
N ARG A 251 -20.07 2.53 -5.20
CA ARG A 251 -20.79 3.63 -5.86
C ARG A 251 -22.17 3.82 -5.26
N GLY A 252 -22.42 4.95 -4.63
CA GLY A 252 -23.72 5.26 -4.03
C GLY A 252 -23.64 6.43 -3.06
N ALA A 253 -24.09 6.23 -1.82
CA ALA A 253 -24.13 7.27 -0.81
C ALA A 253 -23.69 6.79 0.57
N VAL A 254 -23.04 7.69 1.32
CA VAL A 254 -22.67 7.49 2.72
C VAL A 254 -23.14 8.67 3.56
N ALA A 255 -23.75 8.36 4.69
CA ALA A 255 -24.03 9.32 5.76
C ALA A 255 -23.13 8.99 6.96
N TYR A 256 -22.32 9.95 7.37
CA TYR A 256 -21.43 9.81 8.52
C TYR A 256 -21.71 10.89 9.55
N TYR A 257 -22.07 10.46 10.75
CA TYR A 257 -22.26 11.32 11.92
C TYR A 257 -21.21 11.02 12.98
N HIS A 258 -20.59 12.06 13.52
CA HIS A 258 -19.60 11.94 14.59
C HIS A 258 -19.84 12.92 15.74
N SER A 259 -19.70 12.39 16.95
CA SER A 259 -19.73 13.12 18.22
C SER A 259 -18.60 12.61 19.12
N SER A 260 -18.37 13.29 20.25
CA SER A 260 -17.35 12.88 21.23
C SER A 260 -17.63 11.53 21.89
N LYS A 261 -18.90 11.09 21.91
CA LYS A 261 -19.33 9.84 22.56
C LYS A 261 -19.60 8.70 21.60
N PHE A 262 -20.02 8.99 20.36
CA PHE A 262 -20.33 7.95 19.39
C PHE A 262 -20.15 8.45 17.95
N SER A 263 -19.94 7.51 17.03
CA SER A 263 -20.03 7.74 15.60
C SER A 263 -21.03 6.76 14.99
N LEU A 264 -21.75 7.21 13.98
CA LEU A 264 -22.66 6.42 13.18
C LEU A 264 -22.29 6.58 11.71
N LEU A 265 -22.26 5.47 11.00
CA LEU A 265 -22.06 5.43 9.58
C LEU A 265 -23.12 4.53 8.99
N ALA A 266 -23.83 5.03 7.98
CA ALA A 266 -24.74 4.25 7.16
C ALA A 266 -24.35 4.44 5.69
N PHE A 267 -24.43 3.38 4.90
CA PHE A 267 -24.03 3.42 3.50
C PHE A 267 -24.91 2.55 2.62
N TYR A 268 -24.95 2.93 1.34
CA TYR A 268 -25.60 2.18 0.27
C TYR A 268 -24.73 2.26 -0.99
N SER A 269 -24.47 1.12 -1.62
CA SER A 269 -23.75 1.01 -2.88
C SER A 269 -24.53 0.14 -3.88
N ASP A 270 -24.40 0.52 -5.15
CA ASP A 270 -24.88 -0.21 -6.31
C ASP A 270 -23.75 -0.19 -7.34
N SER A 271 -22.85 -1.16 -7.23
CA SER A 271 -21.63 -1.27 -8.04
C SER A 271 -21.73 -2.44 -9.01
N ARG A 272 -20.89 -2.38 -10.05
CA ARG A 272 -20.75 -3.44 -11.04
C ARG A 272 -19.31 -3.91 -11.05
N TRP A 273 -19.14 -5.20 -11.29
CA TRP A 273 -17.90 -5.93 -11.20
C TRP A 273 -17.71 -6.68 -12.52
N ASP A 274 -16.46 -6.74 -12.96
CA ASP A 274 -16.12 -7.54 -14.12
C ASP A 274 -16.17 -9.02 -13.75
N ALA A 275 -16.89 -9.80 -14.53
CA ALA A 275 -17.08 -11.21 -14.25
C ALA A 275 -17.20 -12.04 -15.52
N THR A 276 -16.73 -13.29 -15.43
CA THR A 276 -16.99 -14.30 -16.47
C THR A 276 -18.30 -14.99 -16.13
N LEU A 277 -19.24 -15.00 -17.07
CA LEU A 277 -20.52 -15.68 -16.93
C LEU A 277 -20.48 -17.08 -17.54
N THR A 278 -21.04 -18.06 -16.84
CA THR A 278 -21.22 -19.44 -17.29
C THR A 278 -22.64 -19.87 -16.94
N ASN A 279 -23.43 -20.28 -17.93
CA ASN A 279 -24.85 -20.68 -17.75
C ASN A 279 -25.69 -19.62 -17.00
N GLY A 280 -25.44 -18.33 -17.27
CA GLY A 280 -26.15 -17.22 -16.63
C GLY A 280 -25.74 -16.93 -15.18
N LYS A 281 -24.70 -17.59 -14.64
CA LYS A 281 -24.14 -17.34 -13.30
C LYS A 281 -22.73 -16.78 -13.37
N ALA A 282 -22.33 -15.99 -12.39
CA ALA A 282 -20.97 -15.45 -12.32
C ALA A 282 -19.99 -16.51 -11.79
N GLN A 283 -19.04 -16.93 -12.61
CA GLN A 283 -18.07 -17.97 -12.25
C GLN A 283 -16.80 -17.41 -11.63
N THR A 284 -16.27 -16.32 -12.19
CA THR A 284 -15.05 -15.68 -11.70
C THR A 284 -15.19 -14.18 -11.76
N ILE A 285 -14.64 -13.49 -10.76
CA ILE A 285 -14.51 -12.04 -10.72
C ILE A 285 -13.13 -11.68 -11.29
N ALA A 286 -13.10 -10.82 -12.30
CA ALA A 286 -11.85 -10.29 -12.82
C ALA A 286 -11.38 -9.11 -11.94
N LYS A 287 -10.10 -9.12 -11.55
CA LYS A 287 -9.49 -8.09 -10.69
C LYS A 287 -8.59 -7.11 -11.47
N THR A 288 -8.53 -7.23 -12.79
CA THR A 288 -7.56 -6.46 -13.61
C THR A 288 -8.06 -5.08 -14.00
N GLY A 289 -9.38 -4.89 -14.18
CA GLY A 289 -9.97 -3.63 -14.64
C GLY A 289 -9.52 -3.21 -16.03
N LEU A 290 -9.29 -4.17 -16.94
CA LEU A 290 -8.76 -3.89 -18.29
C LEU A 290 -9.79 -4.28 -19.33
N HIS A 291 -10.04 -3.39 -20.30
CA HIS A 291 -11.05 -3.54 -21.35
C HIS A 291 -10.49 -3.33 -22.78
N ARG A 292 -9.45 -4.09 -23.15
CA ARG A 292 -8.65 -3.84 -24.37
C ARG A 292 -8.98 -4.81 -25.50
N THR A 293 -9.39 -6.03 -25.16
CA THR A 293 -9.75 -7.11 -26.10
C THR A 293 -11.24 -7.44 -26.04
N ALA A 294 -11.77 -8.15 -27.04
CA ALA A 294 -13.18 -8.55 -27.06
C ALA A 294 -13.58 -9.41 -25.86
N THR A 295 -12.68 -10.28 -25.37
CA THR A 295 -12.94 -11.15 -24.20
C THR A 295 -12.86 -10.38 -22.88
N GLU A 296 -12.01 -9.36 -22.79
CA GLU A 296 -11.96 -8.42 -21.66
C GLU A 296 -13.24 -7.59 -21.61
N MET A 297 -13.67 -7.01 -22.74
CA MET A 297 -14.93 -6.24 -22.80
C MET A 297 -16.16 -7.09 -22.50
N ALA A 298 -16.19 -8.37 -22.88
CA ALA A 298 -17.30 -9.26 -22.59
C ALA A 298 -17.48 -9.54 -21.08
N LYS A 299 -16.42 -9.34 -20.28
CA LYS A 299 -16.47 -9.48 -18.82
C LYS A 299 -16.89 -8.20 -18.12
N ARG A 300 -16.84 -7.07 -18.81
CA ARG A 300 -17.11 -5.75 -18.24
C ARG A 300 -18.49 -5.69 -17.61
N ASP A 301 -18.57 -5.21 -16.36
CA ASP A 301 -19.82 -4.86 -15.68
C ASP A 301 -20.87 -6.00 -15.62
N GLN A 302 -20.43 -7.27 -15.69
CA GLN A 302 -21.34 -8.43 -15.80
C GLN A 302 -21.96 -8.87 -14.47
N LEU A 303 -21.39 -8.49 -13.33
CA LEU A 303 -21.89 -8.82 -12.00
C LEU A 303 -22.26 -7.55 -11.24
N ARG A 304 -23.53 -7.38 -10.90
CA ARG A 304 -24.01 -6.26 -10.09
C ARG A 304 -24.04 -6.64 -8.61
N GLU A 305 -23.50 -5.79 -7.76
CA GLU A 305 -23.58 -5.89 -6.31
C GLU A 305 -24.37 -4.71 -5.74
N LYS A 306 -25.49 -5.01 -5.07
CA LYS A 306 -26.17 -4.06 -4.19
C LYS A 306 -25.75 -4.33 -2.76
N LEU A 307 -25.26 -3.30 -2.08
CA LEU A 307 -24.67 -3.41 -0.77
C LEU A 307 -25.23 -2.31 0.14
N TYR A 308 -25.63 -2.66 1.36
CA TYR A 308 -26.01 -1.68 2.36
C TYR A 308 -25.61 -2.15 3.75
N GLY A 309 -25.35 -1.20 4.63
CA GLY A 309 -24.90 -1.53 5.97
C GLY A 309 -24.60 -0.30 6.80
N GLY A 310 -23.97 -0.55 7.94
CA GLY A 310 -23.56 0.50 8.84
C GLY A 310 -22.52 0.07 9.86
N HIS A 311 -21.95 1.08 10.49
CA HIS A 311 -20.96 0.93 11.53
C HIS A 311 -21.22 1.96 12.63
N VAL A 312 -21.30 1.48 13.87
CA VAL A 312 -21.53 2.30 15.05
C VAL A 312 -20.35 2.13 15.98
N THR A 313 -19.77 3.23 16.46
CA THR A 313 -18.77 3.16 17.53
C THR A 313 -19.19 3.99 18.72
N LYS A 314 -18.90 3.50 19.93
CA LYS A 314 -19.14 4.19 21.19
C LYS A 314 -17.84 4.33 21.96
N GLN A 315 -17.53 5.56 22.36
CA GLN A 315 -16.34 5.92 23.10
C GLN A 315 -16.66 6.05 24.60
N PHE A 316 -15.94 5.29 25.42
CA PHE A 316 -16.00 5.34 26.87
C PHE A 316 -14.71 5.94 27.43
N LYS A 317 -14.82 7.13 28.04
CA LYS A 317 -13.73 7.83 28.77
C LYS A 317 -12.38 7.87 28.00
N GLU A 318 -12.42 7.97 26.66
CA GLU A 318 -11.26 7.97 25.73
C GLU A 318 -10.31 6.76 25.79
N LYS A 319 -10.57 5.81 26.68
CA LYS A 319 -9.76 4.60 26.84
C LYS A 319 -10.34 3.44 26.06
N LEU A 320 -11.65 3.25 26.14
CA LEU A 320 -12.32 2.12 25.51
C LEU A 320 -13.22 2.61 24.37
N CYS A 321 -13.05 2.03 23.19
CA CYS A 321 -13.96 2.19 22.06
C CYS A 321 -14.48 0.81 21.68
N ILE A 322 -15.80 0.69 21.55
CA ILE A 322 -16.46 -0.53 21.07
C ILE A 322 -17.17 -0.15 19.77
N GLY A 323 -17.02 -0.98 18.74
CA GLY A 323 -17.69 -0.83 17.47
C GLY A 323 -18.53 -2.05 17.11
N LEU A 324 -19.65 -1.81 16.44
CA LEU A 324 -20.50 -2.82 15.83
C LEU A 324 -20.62 -2.51 14.35
N SER A 325 -20.44 -3.53 13.51
CA SER A 325 -20.45 -3.42 12.06
C SER A 325 -21.38 -4.46 11.47
N PHE A 326 -22.12 -4.07 10.44
CA PHE A 326 -22.97 -4.99 9.68
C PHE A 326 -23.09 -4.53 8.24
N TYR A 327 -23.10 -5.48 7.30
CA TYR A 327 -23.54 -5.23 5.95
C TYR A 327 -24.29 -6.43 5.36
N GLN A 328 -25.10 -6.15 4.35
CA GLN A 328 -25.70 -7.14 3.48
C GLN A 328 -25.37 -6.82 2.02
N SER A 329 -24.92 -7.83 1.27
CA SER A 329 -24.73 -7.76 -0.17
C SER A 329 -25.72 -8.65 -0.92
N TYR A 330 -26.09 -8.20 -2.12
CA TYR A 330 -26.94 -8.90 -3.06
C TYR A 330 -26.30 -8.89 -4.44
N PHE A 331 -26.13 -10.07 -5.04
CA PHE A 331 -25.45 -10.28 -6.31
C PHE A 331 -26.43 -10.68 -7.41
N GLN A 332 -26.29 -10.03 -8.57
CA GLN A 332 -27.06 -10.36 -9.77
C GLN A 332 -26.15 -10.32 -11.02
N PRO A 333 -25.96 -11.43 -11.74
CA PRO A 333 -26.46 -12.78 -11.44
C PRO A 333 -25.79 -13.38 -10.19
N GLU A 334 -26.27 -14.52 -9.71
CA GLU A 334 -25.69 -15.18 -8.55
C GLU A 334 -24.28 -15.73 -8.83
N LEU A 335 -23.47 -15.80 -7.78
CA LEU A 335 -22.14 -16.40 -7.85
C LEU A 335 -22.24 -17.93 -7.87
N MET A 336 -21.56 -18.54 -8.83
CA MET A 336 -21.59 -19.98 -9.07
C MET A 336 -20.80 -20.73 -8.00
N HIS A 337 -21.38 -21.81 -7.47
CA HIS A 337 -20.65 -22.72 -6.60
C HIS A 337 -19.59 -23.49 -7.40
N SER A 338 -18.35 -23.51 -6.91
CA SER A 338 -17.26 -24.27 -7.51
C SER A 338 -17.14 -25.62 -6.83
N SER A 339 -17.13 -26.70 -7.61
CA SER A 339 -16.83 -28.05 -7.10
C SER A 339 -15.33 -28.29 -6.88
N LYS A 340 -14.46 -27.34 -7.26
CA LYS A 340 -13.02 -27.47 -7.08
C LYS A 340 -12.67 -27.38 -5.59
N PRO A 341 -11.87 -28.31 -5.04
CA PRO A 341 -11.52 -28.30 -3.61
C PRO A 341 -10.97 -26.96 -3.11
N ALA A 342 -10.15 -26.28 -3.92
CA ALA A 342 -9.55 -24.99 -3.61
C ALA A 342 -10.57 -23.84 -3.45
N ASP A 343 -11.71 -23.94 -4.13
CA ASP A 343 -12.74 -22.89 -4.15
C ASP A 343 -13.99 -23.31 -3.36
N TYR A 344 -14.00 -24.50 -2.76
CA TYR A 344 -15.19 -25.11 -2.14
C TYR A 344 -15.85 -24.21 -1.07
N PHE A 345 -15.03 -23.49 -0.29
CA PHE A 345 -15.54 -22.60 0.75
C PHE A 345 -15.73 -21.15 0.29
N ARG A 346 -15.49 -20.82 -0.98
CA ARG A 346 -15.75 -19.47 -1.49
C ARG A 346 -17.24 -19.15 -1.44
N PHE A 347 -17.54 -17.87 -1.30
CA PHE A 347 -18.91 -17.39 -1.32
C PHE A 347 -19.59 -17.78 -2.64
N TRP A 348 -20.82 -18.25 -2.55
CA TRP A 348 -21.69 -18.59 -3.67
C TRP A 348 -23.11 -18.16 -3.35
N GLY A 349 -23.94 -18.03 -4.39
CA GLY A 349 -25.31 -17.57 -4.29
C GLY A 349 -25.46 -16.06 -4.48
N SER A 350 -26.63 -15.56 -4.12
CA SER A 350 -27.07 -14.18 -4.44
C SER A 350 -27.09 -13.26 -3.23
N ARG A 351 -26.89 -13.75 -2.00
CA ARG A 351 -27.00 -12.93 -0.79
C ARG A 351 -25.92 -13.30 0.23
N ASN A 352 -25.17 -12.31 0.71
CA ASN A 352 -24.29 -12.46 1.86
C ASN A 352 -24.64 -11.46 2.96
N GLN A 353 -24.41 -11.84 4.20
CA GLN A 353 -24.52 -10.96 5.35
C GLN A 353 -23.29 -11.17 6.22
N VAL A 354 -22.69 -10.09 6.68
CA VAL A 354 -21.55 -10.14 7.59
C VAL A 354 -21.77 -9.16 8.73
N GLY A 355 -21.59 -9.65 9.95
CA GLY A 355 -21.67 -8.84 11.17
C GLY A 355 -20.43 -9.05 12.01
N GLY A 356 -20.05 -8.03 12.79
CA GLY A 356 -18.91 -8.13 13.68
C GLY A 356 -18.87 -7.05 14.75
N MET A 357 -17.98 -7.29 15.72
CA MET A 357 -17.73 -6.39 16.84
C MET A 357 -16.23 -6.16 16.98
N ASN A 358 -15.83 -4.89 17.10
CA ASN A 358 -14.45 -4.49 17.34
C ASN A 358 -14.29 -3.78 18.68
N ILE A 359 -13.11 -3.91 19.27
CA ILE A 359 -12.74 -3.28 20.54
C ILE A 359 -11.36 -2.64 20.42
N ASP A 360 -11.22 -1.44 20.96
CA ASP A 360 -9.96 -0.74 21.15
C ASP A 360 -9.86 -0.26 22.60
N TYR A 361 -8.85 -0.72 23.33
CA TYR A 361 -8.60 -0.34 24.71
C TYR A 361 -7.19 0.25 24.88
N LEU A 362 -7.14 1.55 25.16
CA LEU A 362 -5.93 2.32 25.39
C LEU A 362 -5.60 2.42 26.88
N PHE A 363 -4.38 2.04 27.25
CA PHE A 363 -3.85 2.11 28.62
C PHE A 363 -2.52 2.87 28.65
N THR A 364 -1.96 3.11 29.84
CA THR A 364 -0.84 4.04 30.06
C THR A 364 0.36 3.79 29.12
N ARG A 365 0.69 2.53 28.86
CA ARG A 365 1.87 2.10 28.10
C ARG A 365 1.52 1.36 26.81
N GLY A 366 0.36 1.60 26.20
CA GLY A 366 0.00 0.88 24.98
C GLY A 366 -1.49 0.79 24.70
N MET A 367 -1.87 -0.17 23.86
CA MET A 367 -3.27 -0.49 23.56
C MET A 367 -3.48 -1.98 23.29
N ILE A 368 -4.68 -2.47 23.56
CA ILE A 368 -5.21 -3.76 23.13
C ILE A 368 -6.30 -3.49 22.09
N PHE A 369 -6.37 -4.31 21.05
CA PHE A 369 -7.38 -4.19 20.02
C PHE A 369 -7.82 -5.57 19.53
N GLY A 370 -9.01 -5.65 18.96
CA GLY A 370 -9.50 -6.89 18.37
C GLY A 370 -10.76 -6.70 17.56
N GLU A 371 -11.09 -7.70 16.76
CA GLU A 371 -12.34 -7.80 16.03
C GLU A 371 -12.75 -9.26 15.93
N ILE A 372 -14.04 -9.53 16.07
CA ILE A 372 -14.67 -10.80 15.74
C ILE A 372 -15.75 -10.56 14.69
N ALA A 373 -15.89 -11.47 13.74
CA ALA A 373 -16.88 -11.37 12.67
C ALA A 373 -17.46 -12.75 12.34
N ALA A 374 -18.69 -12.76 11.85
CA ALA A 374 -19.37 -13.94 11.35
C ALA A 374 -20.14 -13.62 10.06
N CYS A 375 -20.22 -14.59 9.15
CA CYS A 375 -21.00 -14.48 7.92
C CYS A 375 -22.25 -15.37 7.95
N HIS A 376 -23.19 -15.12 7.02
CA HIS A 376 -24.49 -15.78 6.92
C HIS A 376 -24.41 -17.32 6.96
N HIS A 377 -23.42 -17.91 6.29
CA HIS A 377 -23.22 -19.37 6.23
C HIS A 377 -22.50 -19.97 7.44
N GLY A 378 -22.44 -19.23 8.57
CA GLY A 378 -21.92 -19.71 9.85
C GLY A 378 -20.40 -19.60 10.01
N GLY A 379 -19.69 -19.11 9.00
CA GLY A 379 -18.25 -18.93 9.08
C GLY A 379 -17.82 -17.78 9.98
N LYS A 380 -16.67 -17.95 10.64
CA LYS A 380 -16.20 -17.06 11.71
C LYS A 380 -14.76 -16.64 11.49
N ALA A 381 -14.46 -15.40 11.87
CA ALA A 381 -13.14 -14.84 11.90
C ALA A 381 -12.93 -14.06 13.19
N GLY A 382 -11.70 -14.02 13.68
CA GLY A 382 -11.31 -13.26 14.85
C GLY A 382 -9.84 -12.89 14.81
N LEU A 383 -9.53 -11.68 15.27
CA LEU A 383 -8.16 -11.27 15.55
C LEU A 383 -8.09 -10.44 16.83
N MET A 384 -6.98 -10.56 17.53
CA MET A 384 -6.69 -9.79 18.73
C MET A 384 -5.21 -9.47 18.80
N GLY A 385 -4.88 -8.23 19.14
CA GLY A 385 -3.52 -7.77 19.25
C GLY A 385 -3.31 -6.78 20.38
N ALA A 386 -2.05 -6.55 20.70
CA ALA A 386 -1.64 -5.55 21.67
C ALA A 386 -0.35 -4.86 21.21
N ILE A 387 -0.28 -3.56 21.44
CA ILE A 387 0.92 -2.74 21.24
C ILE A 387 1.35 -2.22 22.60
N PHE A 388 2.62 -2.44 22.96
CA PHE A 388 3.23 -1.92 24.18
C PHE A 388 4.33 -0.92 23.82
N ASP A 389 4.33 0.21 24.52
CA ASP A 389 5.30 1.29 24.40
C ASP A 389 6.03 1.45 25.74
N TYR A 390 7.31 1.09 25.80
CA TYR A 390 8.14 1.18 27.00
C TYR A 390 9.54 1.74 26.71
N HIS A 391 9.77 3.01 27.03
CA HIS A 391 11.03 3.73 26.80
C HIS A 391 11.58 3.54 25.38
N ALA A 392 12.69 2.80 25.24
CA ALA A 392 13.38 2.50 24.00
C ALA A 392 12.76 1.34 23.22
N VAL A 393 11.82 0.61 23.80
CA VAL A 393 11.23 -0.62 23.26
C VAL A 393 9.76 -0.38 22.93
N GLN A 394 9.37 -0.83 21.75
CA GLN A 394 7.96 -0.98 21.40
C GLN A 394 7.73 -2.38 20.87
N LEU A 395 6.67 -3.01 21.37
CA LEU A 395 6.30 -4.37 21.05
C LEU A 395 4.91 -4.38 20.42
N SER A 396 4.68 -5.26 19.48
CA SER A 396 3.38 -5.58 18.94
C SER A 396 3.21 -7.08 18.88
N THR A 397 2.04 -7.58 19.30
CA THR A 397 1.66 -8.98 19.13
C THR A 397 0.26 -9.05 18.54
N LEU A 398 0.01 -10.00 17.64
CA LEU A 398 -1.31 -10.18 17.02
C LEU A 398 -1.56 -11.65 16.72
N PHE A 399 -2.64 -12.19 17.26
CA PHE A 399 -3.18 -13.50 16.93
C PHE A 399 -4.37 -13.34 15.98
N ARG A 400 -4.47 -14.23 15.00
CA ARG A 400 -5.56 -14.24 14.02
C ARG A 400 -6.04 -15.66 13.73
N TYR A 401 -7.34 -15.78 13.55
CA TYR A 401 -8.04 -16.98 13.15
C TYR A 401 -9.09 -16.59 12.11
N TYR A 402 -8.94 -17.09 10.89
CA TYR A 402 -9.88 -16.93 9.80
C TYR A 402 -10.36 -18.33 9.38
N GLY A 403 -11.62 -18.65 9.70
CA GLY A 403 -12.23 -19.91 9.31
C GLY A 403 -12.19 -20.10 7.79
N ARG A 404 -12.10 -21.35 7.33
CA ARG A 404 -12.13 -21.66 5.89
C ARG A 404 -13.48 -21.29 5.28
N GLU A 405 -14.55 -21.45 6.06
CA GLU A 405 -15.92 -21.10 5.73
C GLU A 405 -16.25 -19.60 5.92
N PHE A 406 -15.30 -18.77 6.37
CA PHE A 406 -15.53 -17.33 6.54
C PHE A 406 -15.56 -16.65 5.17
N GLN A 407 -16.78 -16.45 4.67
CA GLN A 407 -17.08 -15.92 3.36
C GLN A 407 -17.35 -14.42 3.43
N ASN A 408 -16.34 -13.60 3.12
CA ASN A 408 -16.49 -12.16 3.01
C ASN A 408 -15.61 -11.60 1.87
N LEU A 409 -16.24 -11.04 0.84
CA LEU A 409 -15.56 -10.45 -0.32
C LEU A 409 -14.93 -9.09 -0.03
N HIS A 410 -15.34 -8.42 1.05
CA HIS A 410 -14.89 -7.09 1.45
C HIS A 410 -14.01 -7.12 2.71
N ALA A 411 -13.56 -8.31 3.13
CA ALA A 411 -12.66 -8.46 4.28
C ALA A 411 -11.20 -8.36 3.84
N HIS A 412 -10.51 -7.37 4.37
CA HIS A 412 -9.05 -7.29 4.32
C HIS A 412 -8.56 -7.15 5.75
N GLY A 413 -8.26 -8.27 6.41
CA GLY A 413 -7.63 -8.33 7.72
C GLY A 413 -6.11 -8.19 7.64
N PHE A 414 -5.42 -8.33 8.78
CA PHE A 414 -3.97 -8.53 8.79
C PHE A 414 -3.69 -10.02 8.53
N GLY A 415 -2.87 -10.38 7.55
CA GLY A 415 -2.68 -11.79 7.17
C GLY A 415 -1.56 -12.01 6.17
N GLU A 416 -1.36 -13.27 5.76
CA GLU A 416 -0.48 -13.63 4.64
C GLU A 416 -1.20 -13.59 3.29
N SER A 417 -2.44 -14.06 3.23
CA SER A 417 -3.31 -13.91 2.05
C SER A 417 -4.02 -12.56 1.99
N ASP A 418 -4.40 -12.14 0.79
CA ASP A 418 -5.30 -11.00 0.58
C ASP A 418 -6.74 -11.35 0.99
N ASP A 419 -7.13 -12.60 0.74
CA ASP A 419 -8.41 -13.12 1.21
C ASP A 419 -8.31 -13.39 2.72
N THR A 420 -9.21 -12.80 3.52
CA THR A 420 -9.26 -12.95 4.98
C THR A 420 -9.97 -14.25 5.39
N CYS A 421 -9.56 -15.39 4.84
CA CYS A 421 -10.14 -16.70 5.10
C CYS A 421 -9.04 -17.76 5.16
N ASN A 422 -9.35 -18.93 5.75
CA ASN A 422 -8.46 -20.09 5.73
C ASN A 422 -7.04 -19.81 6.27
N GLU A 423 -6.90 -19.06 7.37
CA GLU A 423 -5.60 -18.72 7.93
C GLU A 423 -5.63 -18.66 9.46
N ILE A 424 -4.64 -19.26 10.10
CA ILE A 424 -4.36 -19.11 11.53
C ILE A 424 -2.94 -18.60 11.66
N GLY A 425 -2.71 -17.56 12.46
CA GLY A 425 -1.37 -17.03 12.61
C GLY A 425 -1.12 -16.24 13.87
N HIS A 426 0.17 -16.08 14.17
CA HIS A 426 0.67 -15.27 15.27
C HIS A 426 1.83 -14.41 14.77
N TYR A 427 1.70 -13.11 14.99
CA TYR A 427 2.68 -12.10 14.63
C TYR A 427 3.27 -11.46 15.88
N PHE A 428 4.58 -11.29 15.88
CA PHE A 428 5.34 -10.53 16.87
C PHE A 428 6.20 -9.48 16.17
N GLY A 429 6.13 -8.23 16.62
CA GLY A 429 6.92 -7.12 16.13
C GLY A 429 7.62 -6.41 17.27
N LEU A 430 8.87 -5.99 17.05
CA LEU A 430 9.70 -5.27 18.00
C LEU A 430 10.39 -4.10 17.30
N ARG A 431 10.36 -2.94 17.96
CA ARG A 431 11.14 -1.77 17.60
C ARG A 431 11.97 -1.35 18.80
N TYR A 432 13.29 -1.47 18.69
CA TYR A 432 14.22 -1.17 19.78
C TYR A 432 15.15 -0.03 19.40
N ARG A 433 15.29 0.95 20.29
CA ARG A 433 16.07 2.17 20.11
C ARG A 433 17.06 2.37 21.25
N PRO A 434 18.17 1.62 21.27
CA PRO A 434 19.17 1.73 22.34
C PRO A 434 19.79 3.14 22.45
N SER A 435 19.82 3.90 21.36
CA SER A 435 20.30 5.28 21.37
C SER A 435 19.61 6.12 20.29
N ARG A 436 19.89 7.43 20.26
CA ARG A 436 19.41 8.33 19.19
C ARG A 436 20.03 8.02 17.81
N LYS A 437 21.11 7.22 17.77
CA LYS A 437 21.85 6.88 16.54
C LYS A 437 21.58 5.48 16.01
N SER A 438 21.14 4.55 16.87
CA SER A 438 20.96 3.13 16.53
C SER A 438 19.51 2.70 16.74
N GLN A 439 18.94 2.03 15.75
CA GLN A 439 17.57 1.52 15.81
C GLN A 439 17.48 0.13 15.18
N PHE A 440 16.73 -0.76 15.82
CA PHE A 440 16.43 -2.11 15.37
C PHE A 440 14.93 -2.28 15.14
N TRP A 441 14.59 -2.99 14.08
CA TRP A 441 13.26 -3.50 13.81
C TRP A 441 13.36 -5.01 13.64
N LEU A 442 12.49 -5.73 14.32
CA LEU A 442 12.38 -7.17 14.24
C LEU A 442 10.90 -7.52 14.06
N TYR A 443 10.59 -8.49 13.22
CA TYR A 443 9.33 -9.20 13.34
C TYR A 443 9.50 -10.69 13.07
N PHE A 444 8.54 -11.45 13.58
CA PHE A 444 8.34 -12.86 13.33
C PHE A 444 6.85 -13.11 13.14
N ASP A 445 6.46 -13.72 12.02
CA ASP A 445 5.09 -14.12 11.71
C ASP A 445 5.06 -15.61 11.42
N GLN A 446 4.23 -16.35 12.13
CA GLN A 446 3.96 -17.76 11.86
C GLN A 446 2.52 -17.90 11.41
N PHE A 447 2.29 -18.61 10.31
CA PHE A 447 0.95 -18.81 9.78
C PHE A 447 0.74 -20.22 9.23
N ARG A 448 -0.51 -20.64 9.21
CA ARG A 448 -0.98 -21.91 8.66
C ARG A 448 -2.24 -21.65 7.86
N GLN A 449 -2.35 -22.30 6.70
CA GLN A 449 -3.54 -22.38 5.87
C GLN A 449 -4.13 -23.80 6.01
N PRO A 450 -5.19 -23.98 6.83
CA PRO A 450 -5.73 -25.31 7.14
C PRO A 450 -6.36 -26.07 5.97
N TRP A 451 -6.73 -25.38 4.89
CA TRP A 451 -7.35 -25.94 3.69
C TRP A 451 -6.52 -25.66 2.44
N CYS A 452 -6.76 -26.44 1.38
CA CYS A 452 -6.09 -26.28 0.10
C CYS A 452 -6.48 -24.96 -0.60
N THR A 453 -5.61 -24.52 -1.51
CA THR A 453 -5.78 -23.33 -2.37
C THR A 453 -5.46 -23.71 -3.81
N ALA A 454 -5.74 -22.82 -4.76
CA ALA A 454 -5.52 -23.08 -6.19
C ALA A 454 -4.05 -23.43 -6.52
N THR A 455 -3.10 -22.91 -5.74
CA THR A 455 -1.66 -23.16 -5.93
C THR A 455 -1.07 -24.14 -4.92
N LYS A 456 -1.85 -24.57 -3.92
CA LYS A 456 -1.40 -25.50 -2.86
C LYS A 456 -2.51 -26.53 -2.60
N PRO A 457 -2.44 -27.72 -3.19
CA PRO A 457 -3.51 -28.72 -3.11
C PRO A 457 -3.64 -29.36 -1.73
N MET A 458 -2.70 -29.13 -0.80
CA MET A 458 -2.74 -29.60 0.58
C MET A 458 -2.61 -28.43 1.57
N PRO A 459 -3.10 -28.58 2.82
CA PRO A 459 -2.91 -27.60 3.89
C PRO A 459 -1.44 -27.24 4.03
N SER A 460 -1.13 -25.96 4.25
CA SER A 460 0.25 -25.51 4.28
C SER A 460 0.59 -24.67 5.49
N SER A 461 1.87 -24.64 5.85
CA SER A 461 2.40 -23.79 6.90
C SER A 461 3.57 -22.94 6.39
N GLY A 462 3.87 -21.87 7.12
CA GLY A 462 4.98 -21.01 6.82
C GLY A 462 5.32 -20.08 7.96
N TYR A 463 6.48 -19.46 7.84
CA TYR A 463 6.88 -18.38 8.73
C TYR A 463 7.67 -17.34 7.96
N GLU A 464 7.71 -16.15 8.52
CA GLU A 464 8.45 -15.03 7.98
C GLU A 464 9.09 -14.24 9.11
N TRP A 465 10.36 -13.87 8.95
CA TRP A 465 11.02 -12.98 9.89
C TRP A 465 11.88 -11.95 9.18
N LEU A 466 12.06 -10.81 9.84
CA LEU A 466 12.90 -9.73 9.37
C LEU A 466 13.65 -9.13 10.54
N LEU A 467 14.94 -8.89 10.35
CA LEU A 467 15.78 -8.05 11.20
C LEU A 467 16.30 -6.89 10.37
N GLN A 468 16.07 -5.66 10.83
CA GLN A 468 16.65 -4.47 10.25
C GLN A 468 17.36 -3.66 11.32
N TRP A 469 18.58 -3.23 11.03
CA TRP A 469 19.36 -2.31 11.83
C TRP A 469 19.62 -1.04 11.03
N GLN A 470 19.43 0.11 11.66
CA GLN A 470 19.81 1.41 11.12
C GLN A 470 20.76 2.12 12.08
N GLN A 471 21.86 2.62 11.52
CA GLN A 471 22.87 3.38 12.25
C GLN A 471 23.10 4.73 11.60
N LYS A 472 23.08 5.78 12.42
CA LYS A 472 23.49 7.14 12.06
C LYS A 472 24.88 7.39 12.61
N PHE A 473 25.84 7.57 11.72
CA PHE A 473 27.23 7.83 12.14
C PHE A 473 27.42 9.31 12.47
N PHE A 474 27.09 10.18 11.50
CA PHE A 474 27.16 11.63 11.62
C PHE A 474 25.97 12.29 10.91
N ARG A 475 25.88 13.63 11.02
CA ARG A 475 24.75 14.39 10.45
C ARG A 475 24.72 14.20 8.94
N GLY A 476 23.64 13.59 8.44
CA GLY A 476 23.43 13.40 7.00
C GLY A 476 23.90 12.05 6.45
N PHE A 477 24.55 11.19 7.25
CA PHE A 477 24.95 9.85 6.80
C PHE A 477 24.35 8.75 7.67
N SER A 478 23.71 7.77 7.02
CA SER A 478 23.16 6.59 7.69
C SER A 478 23.30 5.33 6.85
N ILE A 479 23.44 4.21 7.55
CA ILE A 479 23.46 2.86 6.97
C ILE A 479 22.25 2.09 7.48
N ILE A 480 21.67 1.28 6.61
CA ILE A 480 20.61 0.32 6.91
C ILE A 480 21.09 -1.05 6.45
N VAL A 481 21.04 -2.03 7.35
CA VAL A 481 21.25 -3.44 7.05
C VAL A 481 19.96 -4.18 7.36
N ARG A 482 19.48 -5.00 6.43
CA ARG A 482 18.27 -5.80 6.60
C ARG A 482 18.52 -7.23 6.16
N VAL A 483 18.04 -8.17 6.97
CA VAL A 483 17.95 -9.59 6.64
C VAL A 483 16.49 -9.99 6.77
N ARG A 484 15.97 -10.70 5.78
CA ARG A 484 14.61 -11.23 5.78
C ARG A 484 14.63 -12.67 5.29
N GLU A 485 13.85 -13.53 5.92
CA GLU A 485 13.59 -14.88 5.43
C GLU A 485 12.09 -15.14 5.43
N LYS A 486 11.61 -15.73 4.33
CA LYS A 486 10.25 -16.21 4.20
C LYS A 486 10.30 -17.67 3.79
N THR A 487 9.73 -18.53 4.62
CA THR A 487 9.64 -19.96 4.34
C THR A 487 8.18 -20.34 4.13
N LYS A 488 7.88 -20.95 2.98
CA LYS A 488 6.56 -21.45 2.63
C LYS A 488 6.66 -22.80 1.96
N GLU A 489 5.67 -23.64 2.18
CA GLU A 489 5.49 -24.86 1.39
C GLU A 489 4.96 -24.52 -0.01
N HIS A 490 5.70 -24.93 -1.02
CA HIS A 490 5.33 -24.88 -2.43
C HIS A 490 5.04 -26.30 -2.93
N THR A 491 4.16 -26.41 -3.92
CA THR A 491 3.90 -27.71 -4.56
C THR A 491 4.71 -27.75 -5.84
N GLU A 492 5.57 -28.75 -5.97
CA GLU A 492 6.34 -29.01 -7.18
C GLU A 492 5.84 -30.30 -7.80
N THR A 493 5.66 -30.33 -9.12
CA THR A 493 5.34 -31.57 -9.84
C THR A 493 6.64 -32.24 -10.22
N VAL A 494 6.97 -33.33 -9.53
CA VAL A 494 8.18 -34.11 -9.75
C VAL A 494 7.81 -35.44 -10.38
N THR A 495 8.50 -35.82 -11.45
CA THR A 495 8.35 -37.17 -12.03
C THR A 495 9.42 -38.07 -11.42
N LEU A 496 9.00 -39.02 -10.59
CA LEU A 496 9.84 -40.04 -9.99
C LEU A 496 9.38 -41.40 -10.50
N ASP A 497 10.29 -42.17 -11.10
CA ASP A 497 10.02 -43.53 -11.60
C ASP A 497 8.80 -43.61 -12.54
N GLN A 498 8.71 -42.69 -13.51
CA GLN A 498 7.56 -42.55 -14.45
C GLN A 498 6.21 -42.21 -13.80
N ILE A 499 6.17 -41.98 -12.49
CA ILE A 499 4.98 -41.56 -11.75
C ILE A 499 5.11 -40.06 -11.44
N GLN A 500 4.12 -39.27 -11.87
CA GLN A 500 4.02 -37.87 -11.47
C GLN A 500 3.58 -37.79 -10.01
N ARG A 501 4.41 -37.19 -9.17
CA ARG A 501 4.10 -36.85 -7.77
C ARG A 501 4.10 -35.34 -7.62
N THR A 502 3.24 -34.83 -6.74
CA THR A 502 3.18 -33.40 -6.42
C THR A 502 3.54 -33.17 -4.94
N PRO A 503 4.80 -33.41 -4.52
CA PRO A 503 5.21 -33.16 -3.14
C PRO A 503 5.08 -31.68 -2.78
N GLN A 504 4.73 -31.43 -1.52
CA GLN A 504 4.89 -30.11 -0.91
C GLN A 504 6.29 -29.98 -0.31
N ILE A 505 7.07 -29.05 -0.85
CA ILE A 505 8.46 -28.81 -0.46
C ILE A 505 8.55 -27.41 0.17
N PRO A 506 9.11 -27.25 1.38
CA PRO A 506 9.32 -25.94 1.97
C PRO A 506 10.47 -25.22 1.25
N PHE A 507 10.16 -24.09 0.62
CA PHE A 507 11.14 -23.17 0.05
C PHE A 507 11.39 -22.01 0.99
N SER A 508 12.67 -21.67 1.15
CA SER A 508 13.12 -20.48 1.86
C SER A 508 13.59 -19.43 0.86
N ARG A 509 13.06 -18.22 0.99
CA ARG A 509 13.50 -17.01 0.28
C ARG A 509 14.19 -16.11 1.29
N ARG A 510 15.52 -16.02 1.20
CA ARG A 510 16.37 -15.19 2.07
C ARG A 510 16.87 -13.98 1.31
N THR A 511 16.67 -12.80 1.87
CA THR A 511 17.10 -11.53 1.28
C THR A 511 18.00 -10.78 2.24
N TYR A 512 19.15 -10.36 1.75
CA TYR A 512 20.15 -9.56 2.45
C TYR A 512 20.25 -8.21 1.76
N ARG A 513 20.03 -7.12 2.49
CA ARG A 513 20.03 -5.76 1.93
C ARG A 513 20.97 -4.87 2.74
N GLY A 514 21.91 -4.24 2.05
CA GLY A 514 22.72 -3.15 2.56
C GLY A 514 22.35 -1.86 1.83
N GLN A 515 22.08 -0.79 2.57
CA GLN A 515 21.77 0.51 2.00
C GLN A 515 22.50 1.61 2.77
N TRP A 516 23.01 2.59 2.05
CA TRP A 516 23.53 3.82 2.63
C TRP A 516 22.78 5.02 2.06
N GLU A 517 22.64 6.05 2.88
CA GLU A 517 22.07 7.33 2.49
C GLU A 517 22.99 8.44 2.97
N MET A 518 23.36 9.33 2.04
CA MET A 518 24.23 10.46 2.31
C MET A 518 23.62 11.75 1.79
N ARG A 519 23.43 12.68 2.71
CA ARG A 519 23.06 14.06 2.42
C ARG A 519 24.33 14.89 2.28
N VAL A 520 24.83 14.98 1.06
CA VAL A 520 26.02 15.78 0.71
C VAL A 520 25.76 17.26 0.97
N SER A 521 24.58 17.75 0.58
CA SER A 521 24.18 19.14 0.82
C SER A 521 22.67 19.24 1.06
N PRO A 522 22.14 20.44 1.31
CA PRO A 522 20.70 20.62 1.45
C PRO A 522 19.95 20.28 0.16
N ARG A 523 20.64 20.41 -0.98
CA ARG A 523 20.13 20.28 -2.35
C ARG A 523 20.53 18.95 -3.02
N LEU A 524 21.54 18.25 -2.51
CA LEU A 524 22.05 17.01 -3.10
C LEU A 524 22.01 15.87 -2.08
N ARG A 525 21.41 14.76 -2.49
CA ARG A 525 21.39 13.53 -1.72
C ARG A 525 21.67 12.33 -2.61
N LEU A 526 22.50 11.45 -2.07
CA LEU A 526 22.89 10.20 -2.70
C LEU A 526 22.42 9.02 -1.86
N ARG A 527 22.07 7.93 -2.54
CA ARG A 527 21.70 6.68 -1.90
C ARG A 527 22.20 5.51 -2.74
N GLY A 528 22.85 4.55 -2.10
CA GLY A 528 23.22 3.29 -2.72
C GLY A 528 22.55 2.12 -2.01
N ARG A 529 22.18 1.09 -2.76
CA ARG A 529 21.61 -0.15 -2.21
C ARG A 529 22.21 -1.36 -2.93
N VAL A 530 22.59 -2.37 -2.16
CA VAL A 530 22.90 -3.72 -2.63
C VAL A 530 21.89 -4.66 -1.98
N GLU A 531 21.31 -5.55 -2.77
CA GLU A 531 20.38 -6.56 -2.32
C GLU A 531 20.75 -7.90 -2.96
N TRP A 532 20.88 -8.92 -2.12
CA TRP A 532 21.19 -10.29 -2.53
C TRP A 532 20.09 -11.21 -2.04
N ILE A 533 19.57 -12.03 -2.94
CA ILE A 533 18.51 -13.01 -2.67
C ILE A 533 19.01 -14.42 -2.95
N VAL A 534 18.58 -15.34 -2.09
CA VAL A 534 18.75 -16.78 -2.27
C VAL A 534 17.40 -17.43 -2.09
N VAL A 535 17.00 -18.25 -3.07
CA VAL A 535 15.82 -19.11 -3.00
C VAL A 535 16.31 -20.55 -3.01
N ALA A 536 15.96 -21.33 -1.99
CA ALA A 536 16.40 -22.71 -1.87
C ALA A 536 15.37 -23.58 -1.12
N PRO A 537 15.27 -24.88 -1.44
CA PRO A 537 14.52 -25.82 -0.61
C PRO A 537 15.18 -25.93 0.79
N ARG A 538 14.38 -26.11 1.84
CA ARG A 538 14.89 -26.21 3.23
C ARG A 538 15.30 -27.63 3.62
N ARG A 539 14.83 -28.65 2.91
CA ARG A 539 15.20 -30.06 3.15
C ARG A 539 16.16 -30.50 2.05
N GLU A 540 17.42 -30.69 2.43
CA GLU A 540 18.38 -31.49 1.66
C GLU A 540 17.88 -32.95 1.67
N GLY A 541 17.81 -33.59 0.51
CA GLY A 541 17.26 -34.94 0.36
C GLY A 541 16.80 -35.30 -1.06
N ALA A 542 15.98 -36.35 -1.18
CA ALA A 542 15.59 -37.03 -2.43
C ALA A 542 15.02 -36.15 -3.58
N PHE A 543 14.77 -34.86 -3.34
CA PHE A 543 14.26 -33.91 -4.32
C PHE A 543 15.31 -32.88 -4.81
N ASP A 544 16.55 -32.92 -4.30
CA ASP A 544 17.63 -32.00 -4.68
C ASP A 544 18.02 -32.10 -6.16
N GLN A 545 17.74 -33.25 -6.80
CA GLN A 545 17.91 -33.44 -8.24
C GLN A 545 16.89 -32.66 -9.09
N PHE A 546 15.77 -32.23 -8.48
CA PHE A 546 14.64 -31.60 -9.19
C PHE A 546 14.44 -30.13 -8.84
N VAL A 547 15.04 -29.65 -7.73
CA VAL A 547 14.87 -28.29 -7.24
C VAL A 547 16.22 -27.62 -7.04
N HIS A 548 16.54 -26.65 -7.89
CA HIS A 548 17.81 -25.94 -7.83
C HIS A 548 17.73 -24.70 -6.94
N ARG A 549 18.84 -24.42 -6.25
CA ARG A 549 19.05 -23.16 -5.55
C ARG A 549 19.18 -22.03 -6.57
N GLU A 550 18.35 -21.01 -6.43
CA GLU A 550 18.43 -19.80 -7.24
C GLU A 550 18.99 -18.63 -6.44
N LYS A 551 19.64 -17.71 -7.14
CA LYS A 551 20.23 -16.50 -6.59
C LYS A 551 19.84 -15.29 -7.43
N GLY A 552 19.93 -14.13 -6.81
CA GLY A 552 19.79 -12.86 -7.50
C GLY A 552 20.53 -11.75 -6.77
N ILE A 553 21.04 -10.78 -7.50
CA ILE A 553 21.65 -9.58 -6.95
C ILE A 553 21.11 -8.35 -7.66
N LEU A 554 20.96 -7.28 -6.90
CA LEU A 554 20.57 -5.96 -7.37
C LEU A 554 21.46 -4.91 -6.70
N LEU A 555 22.01 -4.01 -7.51
CA LEU A 555 22.77 -2.86 -7.06
C LEU A 555 22.15 -1.63 -7.70
N PHE A 556 21.94 -0.55 -6.94
CA PHE A 556 21.66 0.75 -7.54
C PHE A 556 22.39 1.90 -6.87
N GLN A 557 22.58 2.95 -7.66
CA GLN A 557 22.93 4.29 -7.20
C GLN A 557 21.82 5.27 -7.58
N ASP A 558 21.36 6.04 -6.60
CA ASP A 558 20.28 7.00 -6.70
C ASP A 558 20.78 8.39 -6.32
N CYS A 559 20.31 9.41 -7.06
CA CYS A 559 20.66 10.80 -6.92
C CYS A 559 19.40 11.65 -6.89
N TYR A 560 19.24 12.42 -5.82
CA TYR A 560 18.27 13.51 -5.71
C TYR A 560 19.02 14.83 -5.76
N TRP A 561 18.64 15.71 -6.68
CA TRP A 561 19.24 17.02 -6.82
C TRP A 561 18.19 18.11 -7.02
N GLN A 562 18.30 19.18 -6.24
CA GLN A 562 17.42 20.35 -6.29
C GLN A 562 18.28 21.60 -6.47
N PRO A 563 18.77 21.90 -7.69
CA PRO A 563 19.69 23.01 -7.93
C PRO A 563 19.11 24.36 -7.52
N ILE A 564 17.81 24.55 -7.80
CA ILE A 564 17.00 25.71 -7.42
C ILE A 564 15.67 25.24 -6.80
N SER A 565 14.99 26.12 -6.06
CA SER A 565 13.76 25.78 -5.33
C SER A 565 12.61 25.30 -6.23
N SER A 566 12.58 25.72 -7.49
CA SER A 566 11.58 25.37 -8.49
C SER A 566 11.90 24.11 -9.31
N LEU A 567 13.14 23.61 -9.30
CA LEU A 567 13.56 22.49 -10.14
C LEU A 567 14.08 21.33 -9.30
N THR A 568 13.50 20.14 -9.50
CA THR A 568 13.93 18.90 -8.86
C THR A 568 14.28 17.86 -9.92
N LEU A 569 15.48 17.30 -9.83
CA LEU A 569 15.95 16.18 -10.63
C LEU A 569 16.09 14.94 -9.73
N ARG A 570 15.68 13.80 -10.24
CA ARG A 570 16.00 12.50 -9.67
C ARG A 570 16.50 11.57 -10.74
N ALA A 571 17.53 10.80 -10.44
CA ALA A 571 18.04 9.80 -11.35
C ALA A 571 18.48 8.57 -10.57
N ARG A 572 18.21 7.40 -11.13
CA ARG A 572 18.75 6.14 -10.62
C ARG A 572 19.28 5.30 -11.75
N TRP A 573 20.37 4.61 -11.47
CA TRP A 573 20.86 3.52 -12.28
C TRP A 573 20.94 2.24 -11.43
N THR A 574 20.38 1.17 -11.94
CA THR A 574 20.26 -0.15 -11.32
C THR A 574 20.88 -1.20 -12.23
N LEU A 575 21.66 -2.12 -11.64
CA LEU A 575 22.11 -3.36 -12.25
C LEU A 575 21.44 -4.52 -11.53
N PHE A 576 21.02 -5.54 -12.27
CA PHE A 576 20.41 -6.73 -11.71
C PHE A 576 20.84 -7.99 -12.47
N ASP A 577 21.04 -9.07 -11.72
CA ASP A 577 21.35 -10.39 -12.26
C ASP A 577 20.64 -11.43 -11.38
N THR A 578 19.64 -12.12 -11.91
CA THR A 578 18.87 -13.16 -11.21
C THR A 578 18.68 -14.37 -12.10
N ASP A 579 18.67 -15.55 -11.48
CA ASP A 579 18.56 -16.81 -12.20
C ASP A 579 17.17 -17.00 -12.83
N SER A 580 16.11 -16.58 -12.14
CA SER A 580 14.73 -16.70 -12.62
C SER A 580 13.78 -15.65 -12.03
N TYR A 581 12.47 -15.78 -12.33
CA TYR A 581 11.41 -14.99 -11.71
C TYR A 581 11.21 -15.30 -10.21
N ASN A 582 11.58 -16.49 -9.72
CA ASN A 582 11.47 -16.82 -8.29
C ASN A 582 12.48 -16.02 -7.45
N SER A 583 13.66 -15.78 -8.01
CA SER A 583 14.74 -14.96 -7.47
C SER A 583 14.62 -13.46 -7.83
N ARG A 584 13.44 -13.00 -8.27
CA ARG A 584 13.21 -11.57 -8.58
C ARG A 584 13.38 -10.67 -7.35
N LEU A 585 13.88 -9.47 -7.62
CA LEU A 585 14.07 -8.41 -6.63
C LEU A 585 13.16 -7.21 -6.97
N TYR A 586 12.49 -6.69 -5.95
CA TYR A 586 11.57 -5.56 -6.09
C TYR A 586 12.28 -4.25 -5.74
N GLN A 587 12.10 -3.21 -6.57
CA GLN A 587 12.57 -1.87 -6.24
C GLN A 587 11.46 -0.82 -6.40
N PHE A 588 11.34 0.05 -5.39
CA PHE A 588 10.55 1.26 -5.49
C PHE A 588 11.31 2.33 -6.25
N GLU A 589 10.65 2.94 -7.23
CA GLU A 589 11.21 4.00 -8.05
C GLU A 589 10.57 5.34 -7.72
N SER A 590 11.37 6.40 -7.84
CA SER A 590 10.76 7.73 -7.95
C SER A 590 9.93 7.80 -9.24
N ASP A 591 8.75 8.37 -9.12
CA ASP A 591 7.85 8.59 -10.24
C ASP A 591 7.26 10.00 -10.20
N LEU A 592 6.39 10.29 -11.17
CA LEU A 592 5.57 11.49 -11.19
C LEU A 592 4.81 11.64 -9.86
N TYR A 593 4.54 12.88 -9.45
CA TYR A 593 3.93 13.15 -8.16
C TYR A 593 2.53 12.51 -8.06
N GLY A 594 2.25 11.76 -7.00
CA GLY A 594 1.06 10.91 -6.84
C GLY A 594 1.05 9.64 -7.68
N VAL A 595 2.21 9.12 -8.09
CA VAL A 595 2.38 7.81 -8.74
C VAL A 595 3.38 7.00 -7.93
N MET A 596 3.03 5.75 -7.64
CA MET A 596 3.92 4.79 -7.00
C MET A 596 4.31 3.71 -8.00
N SER A 597 5.61 3.47 -8.15
CA SER A 597 6.13 2.44 -9.03
C SER A 597 6.97 1.45 -8.25
N ASN A 598 6.48 0.22 -8.16
CA ASN A 598 7.23 -0.94 -7.68
C ASN A 598 7.55 -1.81 -8.90
N LYS A 599 8.83 -2.13 -9.12
CA LYS A 599 9.28 -2.91 -10.28
C LYS A 599 9.92 -4.22 -9.81
N ALA A 600 9.38 -5.36 -10.25
CA ALA A 600 10.06 -6.64 -10.21
C ALA A 600 11.15 -6.70 -11.30
N LEU A 601 12.40 -6.85 -10.87
CA LEU A 601 13.55 -7.06 -11.75
C LEU A 601 14.01 -8.52 -11.67
N TYR A 602 14.14 -9.17 -12.82
CA TYR A 602 14.55 -10.57 -12.94
C TYR A 602 15.25 -10.85 -14.28
N GLY A 603 16.15 -11.83 -14.30
CA GLY A 603 17.11 -12.02 -15.40
C GLY A 603 18.33 -11.11 -15.23
N LYS A 604 19.02 -10.83 -16.33
CA LYS A 604 20.27 -10.06 -16.32
C LYS A 604 20.13 -8.78 -17.12
N GLY A 605 20.49 -7.64 -16.54
CA GLY A 605 20.29 -6.37 -17.21
C GLY A 605 20.64 -5.13 -16.40
N SER A 606 20.26 -3.99 -16.96
CA SER A 606 20.34 -2.70 -16.30
C SER A 606 19.04 -1.94 -16.47
N ARG A 607 18.74 -1.07 -15.51
CA ARG A 607 17.59 -0.17 -15.57
C ARG A 607 18.02 1.20 -15.12
N TRP A 608 17.58 2.23 -15.81
CA TRP A 608 17.75 3.60 -15.35
C TRP A 608 16.48 4.40 -15.56
N TYR A 609 16.35 5.47 -14.78
CA TYR A 609 15.34 6.48 -15.02
C TYR A 609 15.83 7.85 -14.61
N THR A 610 15.22 8.88 -15.21
CA THR A 610 15.30 10.25 -14.73
C THR A 610 13.90 10.82 -14.56
N VAL A 611 13.70 11.61 -13.50
CA VAL A 611 12.48 12.37 -13.24
C VAL A 611 12.85 13.83 -13.04
N VAL A 612 12.31 14.69 -13.89
CA VAL A 612 12.44 16.14 -13.78
C VAL A 612 11.09 16.69 -13.34
N ARG A 613 11.09 17.57 -12.34
CA ARG A 613 9.92 18.34 -11.93
C ARG A 613 10.26 19.81 -11.87
N TRP A 614 9.53 20.63 -12.63
CA TRP A 614 9.70 22.07 -12.66
C TRP A 614 8.41 22.78 -12.23
N LYS A 615 8.51 23.62 -11.21
CA LYS A 615 7.43 24.48 -10.69
C LYS A 615 7.62 25.89 -11.25
N TRP A 616 6.86 26.26 -12.28
CA TRP A 616 6.92 27.62 -12.82
C TRP A 616 6.08 28.61 -11.99
N THR A 617 5.09 28.14 -11.22
CA THR A 617 4.41 28.92 -10.18
C THR A 617 4.33 28.14 -8.86
N LYS A 618 3.75 28.75 -7.81
CA LYS A 618 3.45 28.05 -6.55
C LYS A 618 2.35 26.99 -6.69
N LEU A 619 1.49 27.12 -7.71
CA LEU A 619 0.30 26.28 -7.91
C LEU A 619 0.41 25.36 -9.13
N SER A 620 1.44 25.54 -9.96
CA SER A 620 1.55 24.83 -11.24
C SER A 620 2.93 24.22 -11.43
N ALA A 621 2.97 22.99 -11.96
CA ALA A 621 4.19 22.25 -12.19
C ALA A 621 4.07 21.30 -13.38
N ILE A 622 5.19 21.06 -14.07
CA ILE A 622 5.33 20.02 -15.09
C ILE A 622 6.35 19.01 -14.60
N SER A 623 6.03 17.74 -14.78
CA SER A 623 6.95 16.64 -14.48
C SER A 623 7.11 15.75 -15.70
N LEU A 624 8.33 15.29 -15.93
CA LEU A 624 8.70 14.37 -16.98
C LEU A 624 9.48 13.21 -16.36
N LYS A 625 9.11 11.98 -16.72
CA LYS A 625 9.89 10.78 -16.42
C LYS A 625 10.27 10.09 -17.72
N TYR A 626 11.53 9.69 -17.82
CA TYR A 626 12.00 8.78 -18.84
C TYR A 626 12.68 7.60 -18.16
N ALA A 627 12.33 6.38 -18.54
CA ALA A 627 12.88 5.15 -17.96
C ALA A 627 13.22 4.14 -19.05
N THR A 628 14.26 3.35 -18.80
CA THR A 628 14.74 2.33 -19.73
C THR A 628 15.11 1.08 -18.95
N THR A 629 14.57 -0.07 -19.35
CA THR A 629 15.07 -1.39 -18.92
C THR A 629 15.74 -2.06 -20.09
N TYR A 630 16.99 -2.48 -19.90
CA TYR A 630 17.74 -3.25 -20.87
C TYR A 630 18.02 -4.64 -20.30
N PHE A 631 17.73 -5.69 -21.07
CA PHE A 631 18.06 -7.07 -20.73
C PHE A 631 19.18 -7.61 -21.63
N VAL A 632 20.12 -8.30 -21.02
CA VAL A 632 21.20 -9.02 -21.70
C VAL A 632 20.67 -10.36 -22.20
N ASN A 633 21.11 -10.80 -23.39
CA ASN A 633 20.82 -12.11 -23.98
C ASN A 633 19.32 -12.45 -24.08
N ARG A 634 18.48 -11.44 -24.28
CA ARG A 634 17.06 -11.62 -24.61
C ARG A 634 16.76 -10.91 -25.91
N GLN A 635 15.85 -11.47 -26.70
CA GLN A 635 15.32 -10.83 -27.91
C GLN A 635 13.91 -10.30 -27.70
N THR A 636 13.25 -10.72 -26.61
CA THR A 636 11.88 -10.37 -26.29
C THR A 636 11.73 -10.06 -24.80
N ILE A 637 10.79 -9.17 -24.46
CA ILE A 637 10.44 -8.81 -23.09
C ILE A 637 8.94 -8.99 -22.88
N GLY A 638 8.55 -9.61 -21.76
CA GLY A 638 7.16 -9.88 -21.43
C GLY A 638 6.64 -11.16 -22.08
N SER A 639 5.32 -11.36 -22.05
CA SER A 639 4.65 -12.54 -22.61
C SER A 639 3.25 -12.18 -23.10
N GLY A 640 2.63 -13.09 -23.86
CA GLY A 640 1.26 -12.92 -24.36
C GLY A 640 1.10 -11.67 -25.23
N TYR A 641 0.04 -10.90 -24.98
CA TYR A 641 -0.22 -9.65 -25.70
C TYR A 641 0.69 -8.48 -25.28
N GLU A 642 1.34 -8.56 -24.13
CA GLU A 642 2.28 -7.54 -23.62
C GLU A 642 3.72 -7.74 -24.09
N GLN A 643 4.00 -8.84 -24.79
CA GLN A 643 5.34 -9.14 -25.31
C GLN A 643 5.78 -8.06 -26.30
N ILE A 644 7.00 -7.56 -26.16
CA ILE A 644 7.70 -6.75 -27.18
C ILE A 644 8.85 -7.54 -27.77
N ASP A 645 9.09 -7.35 -29.07
CA ASP A 645 10.20 -7.97 -29.81
C ASP A 645 11.40 -7.02 -29.78
N SER A 646 11.91 -6.79 -28.57
CA SER A 646 13.07 -5.96 -28.25
C SER A 646 13.71 -6.45 -26.96
N ASN A 647 15.01 -6.21 -26.79
CA ASN A 647 15.74 -6.42 -25.55
C ASN A 647 15.75 -5.18 -24.62
N THR A 648 15.10 -4.10 -25.06
CA THR A 648 15.00 -2.84 -24.36
C THR A 648 13.53 -2.39 -24.27
N ASP A 649 13.15 -1.86 -23.12
CA ASP A 649 11.81 -1.33 -22.82
C ASP A 649 11.91 0.12 -22.36
N HIS A 650 11.35 1.04 -23.14
CA HIS A 650 11.38 2.48 -22.88
C HIS A 650 9.99 3.01 -22.48
N TRP A 651 9.99 3.85 -21.45
CA TRP A 651 8.79 4.52 -20.95
C TRP A 651 9.01 6.02 -20.85
N ILE A 652 8.06 6.79 -21.38
CA ILE A 652 7.95 8.22 -21.19
C ILE A 652 6.64 8.55 -20.48
N SER A 653 6.72 9.41 -19.47
CA SER A 653 5.55 9.87 -18.72
C SER A 653 5.61 11.37 -18.50
N VAL A 654 4.53 12.08 -18.77
CA VAL A 654 4.41 13.53 -18.58
C VAL A 654 3.24 13.81 -17.63
N GLN A 655 3.43 14.75 -16.70
CA GLN A 655 2.38 15.23 -15.81
C GLN A 655 2.33 16.75 -15.79
N LEU A 656 1.11 17.28 -15.88
CA LEU A 656 0.77 18.67 -15.63
C LEU A 656 -0.03 18.75 -14.33
N ASP A 657 0.45 19.53 -13.37
CA ASP A 657 -0.32 19.98 -12.22
C ASP A 657 -0.64 21.47 -12.40
N ALA A 658 -1.91 21.84 -12.27
CA ALA A 658 -2.35 23.23 -12.23
C ALA A 658 -3.31 23.43 -11.06
N GLY A 659 -3.23 24.59 -10.42
CA GLY A 659 -4.08 24.95 -9.30
C GLY A 659 -4.48 26.42 -9.37
N TRP A 660 -5.67 26.71 -8.88
CA TRP A 660 -6.25 28.05 -8.76
C TRP A 660 -6.81 28.26 -7.37
#